data_AF-A0A1S6YFQ6-F1
#
_entry.id   AF-A0A1S6YFQ6-F1
#
_cell.length_a   1.000
_cell.length_b   1.000
_cell.length_c   1.000
_cell.angle_alpha   90.00
_cell.angle_beta   90.00
_cell.angle_gamma   90.00
#
_symmetry.space_group_name_H-M   'P 1'
#
loop_
_entity.id
_entity.type
_entity.pdbx_description
1 polymer ?
#
loop_
_entity_poly.entity_id
_entity_poly.type
_entity_poly.pdbx_seq_one_letter_code
_entity_poly.pdbx_strand_id
1 'polypeptide(L)'
;MEETINQQENVSIESLPSPSPSLDPNKGNSEALDGVRETIDPLNTNNGLNSTHQDLSTNKHGYCSQSSEPELPDSSTKLIDPNRSLIDTAAPFQSVKAAVNMFGGNVDWKTQRALTKERNKNFELELEKAEQEVPLYLKQVEEAEDAKSRVLQELEMTKKQLEELKLELEKAQIEESQAQQDSELAQLRVKEIEQGISDEDSVAAKELVQVARNRYLEADNELKSLEAVLSTLRRECDQLIKEKDVAAKKAEEAVLASKEVEKTVDKLTIELISAKEAVESANASHLKAEEQRLDAVMEREQETHNWEKQMKQSQEKLHSLEEKLSVVNDLKLKLDSESTLLSSLKWELAAYVPTKLSQEAEIVQEEKQKLAQPETEEAVLTAAKNELEEVKASIQKAKDEVNCLRIAAYSLKSELEKETSSLASLKEKEKMSVMTISSLQANLEMNQDEQEEVHAKQKTSHEEMRDLPYELLDKTEEADQAKSKANSASQELIRATEELELAKTSASAMELRLQAVLKEIEAAKASEKLSLDAIKAVQESEQVSYEDVMTIHLEEYYALSKRANEAERFANEMVIAAVDLIKDAKKTESMSREKLEASYKEIKERKEALRDATEKAEKAIKGKLNMEQELREWRTENEQRRKANEATASSKGQSMSVRHYWKSFDDSRDINGSDPASIALRVNSTPNPNRCYSVSEVDASVTEERPRRKKSFFPRIIMFLARKRAQSLN
;
A
#
# COMPACT_ATOMS: atom_id res chain seq x y z
N MET A 1 28.71 -34.57 49.40
CA MET A 1 29.93 -35.27 48.95
C MET A 1 30.74 -34.23 48.18
N GLU A 2 32.07 -34.30 48.29
CA GLU A 2 33.13 -33.48 47.65
C GLU A 2 32.78 -32.03 47.20
N GLU A 3 33.34 -30.97 47.77
CA GLU A 3 34.75 -30.55 47.92
C GLU A 3 35.36 -29.80 46.71
N THR A 4 35.60 -28.49 46.89
CA THR A 4 36.74 -27.72 46.31
C THR A 4 36.73 -27.55 44.76
N ILE A 5 37.55 -26.74 44.09
CA ILE A 5 38.81 -26.03 44.43
C ILE A 5 38.72 -24.52 44.10
N ASN A 6 39.45 -23.72 44.88
CA ASN A 6 39.64 -22.28 44.70
C ASN A 6 40.80 -21.99 43.71
N GLN A 7 40.68 -20.96 42.87
CA GLN A 7 41.86 -20.29 42.34
C GLN A 7 41.59 -18.82 42.00
N GLN A 8 42.34 -17.95 42.68
CA GLN A 8 42.47 -16.53 42.36
C GLN A 8 43.75 -16.36 41.53
N GLU A 9 43.73 -15.45 40.56
CA GLU A 9 44.96 -14.77 40.15
C GLU A 9 44.69 -13.25 40.10
N ASN A 10 45.76 -12.46 40.17
CA ASN A 10 45.74 -11.10 40.73
C ASN A 10 46.93 -10.31 40.17
N VAL A 11 46.95 -8.96 40.33
CA VAL A 11 48.07 -8.04 39.97
C VAL A 11 48.26 -7.80 38.44
N SER A 12 48.55 -6.60 37.90
CA SER A 12 48.33 -5.20 38.33
C SER A 12 48.57 -4.20 37.18
N ILE A 13 47.87 -3.06 37.24
CA ILE A 13 48.33 -1.66 37.04
C ILE A 13 49.43 -1.35 35.98
N GLU A 14 49.04 -0.59 34.94
CA GLU A 14 49.85 0.46 34.27
C GLU A 14 48.84 1.36 33.48
N SER A 15 48.53 2.64 33.73
CA SER A 15 49.21 3.86 34.21
C SER A 15 49.75 4.83 33.12
N LEU A 16 48.84 5.49 32.39
CA LEU A 16 48.97 6.87 31.82
C LEU A 16 50.09 7.11 30.76
N PRO A 17 50.17 8.28 30.06
CA PRO A 17 49.37 9.51 30.15
C PRO A 17 48.75 10.00 28.82
N SER A 18 48.02 11.12 28.91
CA SER A 18 47.68 12.00 27.77
C SER A 18 48.83 12.98 27.43
N PRO A 19 48.74 13.67 26.27
CA PRO A 19 49.22 15.04 26.21
C PRO A 19 48.28 16.00 25.46
N SER A 20 48.32 17.28 25.86
CA SER A 20 47.77 18.43 25.11
C SER A 20 48.86 19.51 24.96
N PRO A 21 48.98 20.12 23.77
CA PRO A 21 49.17 21.58 23.68
C PRO A 21 48.23 22.19 22.60
N SER A 22 47.59 23.36 22.71
CA SER A 22 47.86 24.68 23.34
C SER A 22 48.66 25.66 22.48
N LEU A 23 48.01 26.78 22.08
CA LEU A 23 48.59 28.09 21.67
C LEU A 23 49.41 28.08 20.34
N ASP A 24 49.47 29.09 19.47
CA ASP A 24 48.75 30.35 19.13
C ASP A 24 49.56 30.97 17.92
N PRO A 25 49.43 32.23 17.46
CA PRO A 25 48.32 32.88 16.75
C PRO A 25 48.74 33.56 15.40
N ASN A 26 47.85 34.38 14.82
CA ASN A 26 48.14 35.69 14.19
C ASN A 26 48.54 35.83 12.68
N LYS A 27 47.55 36.11 11.81
CA LYS A 27 47.51 37.11 10.68
C LYS A 27 46.32 36.83 9.75
N GLY A 28 45.60 37.81 9.18
CA GLY A 28 45.59 39.27 9.40
C GLY A 28 44.97 40.04 8.22
N ASN A 29 44.38 41.23 8.47
CA ASN A 29 43.82 42.22 7.52
C ASN A 29 42.48 41.79 6.84
N SER A 30 41.31 42.42 7.05
CA SER A 30 40.79 43.82 6.85
C SER A 30 39.92 43.89 5.57
N GLU A 31 38.86 44.71 5.44
CA GLU A 31 38.47 45.99 6.07
C GLU A 31 36.94 46.10 6.31
N ALA A 32 36.49 47.17 7.00
CA ALA A 32 35.26 47.99 6.83
C ALA A 32 33.88 47.39 6.41
N LEU A 33 32.70 47.90 6.81
CA LEU A 33 32.27 48.94 7.78
C LEU A 33 30.74 48.81 7.98
N ASP A 34 30.22 49.20 9.15
CA ASP A 34 28.77 49.27 9.51
C ASP A 34 27.95 47.95 9.35
N GLY A 35 26.77 47.80 9.96
CA GLY A 35 26.07 48.66 10.92
C GLY A 35 24.57 48.36 10.97
N VAL A 36 23.91 48.65 12.10
CA VAL A 36 22.46 48.44 12.36
C VAL A 36 22.05 46.95 12.51
N ARG A 37 20.88 46.75 13.12
CA ARG A 37 20.42 45.53 13.82
C ARG A 37 18.91 45.44 13.62
N GLU A 38 18.43 44.44 12.88
CA GLU A 38 16.99 44.28 12.64
C GLU A 38 16.59 42.80 12.55
N THR A 39 15.43 42.47 13.12
CA THR A 39 14.88 41.10 13.24
C THR A 39 13.87 40.83 12.14
N ILE A 40 14.05 39.74 11.39
CA ILE A 40 13.03 39.17 10.49
C ILE A 40 13.06 37.64 10.65
N ASP A 41 11.87 37.04 10.79
CA ASP A 41 11.67 35.60 11.00
C ASP A 41 11.89 34.74 9.74
N PRO A 42 12.18 33.44 9.89
CA PRO A 42 12.34 32.51 8.76
C PRO A 42 11.02 32.26 8.02
N LEU A 43 11.04 32.42 6.70
CA LEU A 43 9.90 32.13 5.83
C LEU A 43 9.60 30.61 5.78
N ASN A 44 8.54 30.21 6.46
CA ASN A 44 7.95 28.87 6.35
C ASN A 44 7.08 28.75 5.09
N THR A 45 7.39 27.82 4.18
CA THR A 45 6.65 27.61 2.92
C THR A 45 6.11 26.18 2.79
N ASN A 46 5.29 25.74 3.73
CA ASN A 46 4.47 24.53 3.60
C ASN A 46 3.06 24.90 3.10
N ASN A 47 2.87 24.94 1.77
CA ASN A 47 1.53 24.98 1.18
C ASN A 47 0.88 23.59 1.25
N GLY A 48 -0.40 23.55 1.66
CA GLY A 48 -1.10 22.31 1.99
C GLY A 48 -1.54 21.44 0.80
N LEU A 49 -2.08 20.27 1.13
CA LEU A 49 -2.77 19.38 0.20
C LEU A 49 -4.08 20.03 -0.27
N ASN A 50 -4.20 20.33 -1.57
CA ASN A 50 -5.50 20.62 -2.17
C ASN A 50 -6.34 19.35 -2.21
N SER A 51 -7.48 19.35 -1.52
CA SER A 51 -8.55 18.38 -1.80
C SER A 51 -9.04 18.55 -3.24
N THR A 52 -9.19 17.44 -3.97
CA THR A 52 -9.88 17.41 -5.25
C THR A 52 -11.04 16.43 -5.14
N HIS A 53 -12.23 16.94 -4.81
CA HIS A 53 -13.46 16.20 -5.06
C HIS A 53 -13.69 16.13 -6.58
N GLN A 54 -13.53 14.94 -7.15
CA GLN A 54 -14.18 14.60 -8.42
C GLN A 54 -15.35 13.68 -8.13
N ASP A 55 -16.57 14.24 -8.19
CA ASP A 55 -17.80 13.45 -8.12
C ASP A 55 -17.98 12.64 -9.41
N LEU A 56 -17.38 11.45 -9.46
CA LEU A 56 -17.76 10.37 -10.37
C LEU A 56 -19.10 9.77 -9.93
N SER A 57 -20.15 10.59 -9.97
CA SER A 57 -21.49 10.20 -9.54
C SER A 57 -22.07 9.15 -10.47
N THR A 58 -22.49 8.04 -9.87
CA THR A 58 -22.93 6.81 -10.53
C THR A 58 -24.04 7.03 -11.56
N ASN A 59 -23.77 6.69 -12.83
CA ASN A 59 -24.84 6.60 -13.83
C ASN A 59 -25.75 5.38 -13.56
N LYS A 60 -26.95 5.64 -13.04
CA LYS A 60 -28.08 4.70 -12.99
C LYS A 60 -29.36 5.42 -13.41
N HIS A 61 -29.83 5.20 -14.63
CA HIS A 61 -31.14 4.60 -14.96
C HIS A 61 -31.58 4.90 -16.41
N GLY A 62 -31.71 3.83 -17.22
CA GLY A 62 -32.34 3.89 -18.54
C GLY A 62 -31.54 4.61 -19.64
N TYR A 63 -32.03 4.68 -20.88
CA TYR A 63 -33.33 4.19 -21.37
C TYR A 63 -33.23 3.44 -22.71
N CYS A 64 -34.39 2.89 -23.09
CA CYS A 64 -34.80 2.34 -24.37
C CYS A 64 -34.05 2.81 -25.65
N SER A 65 -33.94 1.88 -26.60
CA SER A 65 -33.49 2.07 -27.97
C SER A 65 -34.27 3.12 -28.78
N GLN A 66 -33.68 3.48 -29.92
CA GLN A 66 -34.33 3.93 -31.17
C GLN A 66 -35.57 3.06 -31.49
N SER A 67 -36.61 3.48 -32.21
CA SER A 67 -36.81 4.60 -33.18
C SER A 67 -38.29 5.07 -33.09
N SER A 68 -38.80 6.14 -33.73
CA SER A 68 -38.71 6.52 -35.16
C SER A 68 -39.18 7.95 -35.45
N GLU A 69 -38.78 8.49 -36.62
CA GLU A 69 -39.29 9.69 -37.31
C GLU A 69 -40.74 9.51 -37.84
N PRO A 70 -41.45 10.55 -38.36
CA PRO A 70 -41.06 11.95 -38.66
C PRO A 70 -41.96 12.97 -37.87
N GLU A 71 -42.20 14.26 -38.18
CA GLU A 71 -42.01 15.17 -39.34
C GLU A 71 -41.57 16.61 -38.90
N LEU A 72 -41.37 17.50 -39.88
CA LEU A 72 -41.25 18.98 -39.79
C LEU A 72 -42.55 19.63 -40.37
N PRO A 73 -42.79 20.97 -40.34
CA PRO A 73 -41.91 22.09 -39.96
C PRO A 73 -42.55 23.18 -39.05
N ASP A 74 -41.79 24.26 -38.84
CA ASP A 74 -42.21 25.65 -38.51
C ASP A 74 -43.29 25.92 -37.43
N SER A 75 -43.03 26.76 -36.45
CA SER A 75 -42.74 28.18 -36.72
C SER A 75 -42.19 28.95 -35.51
N SER A 76 -41.66 30.14 -35.76
CA SER A 76 -41.06 31.02 -34.74
C SER A 76 -42.08 31.80 -33.90
N THR A 77 -41.82 31.91 -32.60
CA THR A 77 -42.07 33.17 -31.88
C THR A 77 -41.13 33.34 -30.69
N LYS A 78 -40.50 34.51 -30.60
CA LYS A 78 -39.94 35.00 -29.32
C LYS A 78 -41.08 35.63 -28.54
N LEU A 79 -41.19 35.30 -27.25
CA LEU A 79 -41.84 36.17 -26.28
C LEU A 79 -40.95 36.27 -25.04
N ILE A 80 -40.45 37.48 -24.80
CA ILE A 80 -39.77 37.86 -23.56
C ILE A 80 -40.87 38.38 -22.65
N ASP A 81 -41.00 37.84 -21.44
CA ASP A 81 -41.78 38.46 -20.37
C ASP A 81 -40.82 38.94 -19.27
N PRO A 82 -40.54 40.26 -19.18
CA PRO A 82 -39.54 40.79 -18.26
C PRO A 82 -40.18 41.38 -17.00
N ASN A 83 -40.17 40.65 -15.86
CA ASN A 83 -40.23 41.27 -14.52
C ASN A 83 -40.05 40.27 -13.34
N ARG A 84 -38.80 39.91 -13.00
CA ARG A 84 -38.46 39.58 -11.59
C ARG A 84 -36.97 39.73 -11.26
N SER A 85 -36.45 40.94 -11.38
CA SER A 85 -35.11 41.30 -10.88
C SER A 85 -35.08 41.29 -9.35
N LEU A 86 -34.82 40.12 -8.76
CA LEU A 86 -34.39 40.03 -7.36
C LEU A 86 -32.93 40.51 -7.31
N ILE A 87 -32.73 41.79 -7.04
CA ILE A 87 -31.40 42.36 -6.85
C ILE A 87 -30.92 41.94 -5.47
N ASP A 88 -29.91 41.07 -5.43
CA ASP A 88 -29.12 40.83 -4.23
C ASP A 88 -28.34 42.12 -3.89
N THR A 89 -28.44 42.55 -2.63
CA THR A 89 -27.77 43.76 -2.11
C THR A 89 -26.66 43.41 -1.11
N ALA A 90 -26.06 42.23 -1.22
CA ALA A 90 -24.78 41.92 -0.59
C ALA A 90 -23.71 42.97 -0.97
N ALA A 91 -22.77 43.22 -0.05
CA ALA A 91 -21.85 44.35 -0.14
C ALA A 91 -20.83 44.22 -1.31
N PRO A 92 -20.33 45.35 -1.85
CA PRO A 92 -19.36 45.31 -2.95
C PRO A 92 -18.07 44.54 -2.60
N PHE A 93 -17.71 43.65 -3.53
CA PHE A 93 -16.48 42.87 -3.63
C PHE A 93 -15.26 43.48 -2.94
N GLN A 94 -14.82 42.84 -1.84
CA GLN A 94 -13.50 43.10 -1.26
C GLN A 94 -12.41 42.60 -2.21
N SER A 95 -11.61 43.54 -2.73
CA SER A 95 -10.30 43.36 -3.41
C SER A 95 -10.14 42.19 -4.40
N VAL A 96 -9.76 42.52 -5.64
CA VAL A 96 -9.31 41.54 -6.65
C VAL A 96 -8.23 40.59 -6.10
N LYS A 97 -7.41 41.03 -5.15
CA LYS A 97 -6.38 40.20 -4.49
C LYS A 97 -6.99 39.03 -3.69
N ALA A 98 -8.16 39.19 -3.08
CA ALA A 98 -8.83 38.13 -2.32
C ALA A 98 -9.40 37.06 -3.28
N ALA A 99 -10.03 37.48 -4.38
CA ALA A 99 -10.48 36.58 -5.44
C ALA A 99 -9.30 35.81 -6.08
N VAL A 100 -8.17 36.48 -6.33
CA VAL A 100 -6.94 35.82 -6.82
C VAL A 100 -6.44 34.76 -5.82
N ASN A 101 -6.49 35.03 -4.51
CA ASN A 101 -6.05 34.07 -3.49
C ASN A 101 -7.00 32.85 -3.40
N MET A 102 -8.32 33.05 -3.52
CA MET A 102 -9.33 31.98 -3.56
C MET A 102 -9.12 30.98 -4.70
N PHE A 103 -8.55 31.42 -5.82
CA PHE A 103 -8.18 30.56 -6.96
C PHE A 103 -6.69 30.17 -6.97
N GLY A 104 -6.01 30.23 -5.82
CA GLY A 104 -4.64 29.73 -5.63
C GLY A 104 -3.52 30.63 -6.16
N GLY A 105 -3.81 31.90 -6.47
CA GLY A 105 -2.89 32.83 -7.15
C GLY A 105 -1.61 33.24 -6.39
N ASN A 106 -1.40 32.72 -5.17
CA ASN A 106 -0.18 32.89 -4.39
C ASN A 106 0.54 31.56 -4.06
N VAL A 107 0.05 30.42 -4.55
CA VAL A 107 0.82 29.16 -4.51
C VAL A 107 1.90 29.22 -5.59
N ASP A 108 3.13 28.86 -5.24
CA ASP A 108 4.24 28.82 -6.21
C ASP A 108 4.01 27.65 -7.18
N TRP A 109 3.34 27.92 -8.29
CA TRP A 109 2.87 26.91 -9.24
C TRP A 109 3.99 26.00 -9.77
N LYS A 110 5.26 26.41 -9.68
CA LYS A 110 6.41 25.58 -10.00
C LYS A 110 6.60 24.42 -9.02
N THR A 111 6.47 24.65 -7.71
CA THR A 111 6.68 23.62 -6.69
C THR A 111 5.51 22.63 -6.67
N GLN A 112 4.28 23.12 -6.76
CA GLN A 112 3.10 22.24 -6.89
C GLN A 112 3.18 21.40 -8.18
N ARG A 113 3.57 21.99 -9.31
CA ARG A 113 3.78 21.25 -10.58
C ARG A 113 4.99 20.32 -10.56
N ALA A 114 5.96 20.53 -9.67
CA ALA A 114 7.05 19.57 -9.42
C ALA A 114 6.53 18.37 -8.61
N LEU A 115 5.83 18.61 -7.49
CA LEU A 115 5.19 17.58 -6.68
C LEU A 115 4.21 16.72 -7.47
N THR A 116 3.35 17.32 -8.31
CA THR A 116 2.46 16.54 -9.19
C THR A 116 3.25 15.73 -10.21
N LYS A 117 4.35 16.26 -10.78
CA LYS A 117 5.20 15.48 -11.70
C LYS A 117 5.91 14.32 -11.02
N GLU A 118 6.36 14.50 -9.79
CA GLU A 118 7.02 13.45 -9.01
C GLU A 118 6.04 12.36 -8.57
N ARG A 119 4.85 12.75 -8.10
CA ARG A 119 3.77 11.82 -7.77
C ARG A 119 3.30 11.05 -9.01
N ASN A 120 3.18 11.73 -10.17
CA ASN A 120 2.86 11.08 -11.44
C ASN A 120 3.95 10.11 -11.89
N LYS A 121 5.24 10.44 -11.73
CA LYS A 121 6.34 9.50 -12.03
C LYS A 121 6.29 8.23 -11.17
N ASN A 122 5.95 8.36 -9.88
CA ASN A 122 5.80 7.20 -9.01
C ASN A 122 4.59 6.36 -9.43
N PHE A 123 3.47 6.99 -9.79
CA PHE A 123 2.33 6.29 -10.40
C PHE A 123 2.67 5.64 -11.76
N GLU A 124 3.48 6.28 -12.61
CA GLU A 124 3.97 5.69 -13.87
C GLU A 124 4.87 4.47 -13.60
N LEU A 125 5.74 4.52 -12.59
CA LEU A 125 6.60 3.39 -12.18
C LEU A 125 5.82 2.25 -11.51
N GLU A 126 4.75 2.54 -10.76
CA GLU A 126 3.86 1.53 -10.17
C GLU A 126 2.93 0.91 -11.24
N LEU A 127 2.45 1.72 -12.19
CA LEU A 127 1.70 1.25 -13.36
C LEU A 127 2.58 0.39 -14.27
N GLU A 128 3.80 0.81 -14.59
CA GLU A 128 4.75 0.05 -15.42
C GLU A 128 5.11 -1.31 -14.77
N LYS A 129 5.23 -1.37 -13.44
CA LYS A 129 5.37 -2.64 -12.71
C LYS A 129 4.11 -3.50 -12.83
N ALA A 130 2.92 -2.94 -12.59
CA ALA A 130 1.67 -3.67 -12.72
C ALA A 130 1.46 -4.21 -14.14
N GLU A 131 1.80 -3.43 -15.17
CA GLU A 131 1.77 -3.84 -16.58
C GLU A 131 2.80 -4.93 -16.92
N GLN A 132 3.91 -5.03 -16.17
CA GLN A 132 4.88 -6.13 -16.27
C GLN A 132 4.46 -7.39 -15.48
N GLU A 133 3.76 -7.24 -14.35
CA GLU A 133 3.33 -8.35 -13.49
C GLU A 133 2.03 -9.02 -13.99
N VAL A 134 1.06 -8.26 -14.50
CA VAL A 134 -0.19 -8.80 -15.09
C VAL A 134 0.03 -9.91 -16.12
N PRO A 135 0.92 -9.79 -17.14
CA PRO A 135 1.16 -10.87 -18.09
C PRO A 135 1.83 -12.10 -17.47
N LEU A 136 2.59 -11.96 -16.37
CA LEU A 136 3.16 -13.10 -15.65
C LEU A 136 2.05 -13.89 -14.92
N TYR A 137 1.14 -13.20 -14.24
CA TYR A 137 -0.01 -13.84 -13.60
C TYR A 137 -0.98 -14.46 -14.61
N LEU A 138 -1.26 -13.78 -15.73
CA LEU A 138 -2.08 -14.34 -16.81
C LEU A 138 -1.46 -15.63 -17.37
N LYS A 139 -0.14 -15.67 -17.57
CA LYS A 139 0.58 -16.86 -18.03
C LYS A 139 0.56 -18.01 -17.01
N GLN A 140 0.62 -17.71 -15.70
CA GLN A 140 0.45 -18.73 -14.65
C GLN A 140 -0.97 -19.30 -14.62
N VAL A 141 -2.00 -18.46 -14.86
CA VAL A 141 -3.39 -18.92 -14.99
C VAL A 141 -3.56 -19.77 -16.25
N GLU A 142 -3.02 -19.34 -17.39
CA GLU A 142 -3.02 -20.13 -18.63
C GLU A 142 -2.36 -21.50 -18.41
N GLU A 143 -1.16 -21.56 -17.82
CA GLU A 143 -0.46 -22.81 -17.50
C GLU A 143 -1.24 -23.74 -16.56
N ALA A 144 -1.98 -23.18 -15.59
CA ALA A 144 -2.83 -23.93 -14.67
C ALA A 144 -4.13 -24.45 -15.33
N GLU A 145 -4.78 -23.66 -16.18
CA GLU A 145 -5.92 -24.12 -16.99
C GLU A 145 -5.49 -25.17 -18.02
N ASP A 146 -4.30 -25.00 -18.61
CA ASP A 146 -3.66 -25.98 -19.48
C ASP A 146 -3.42 -27.32 -18.76
N ALA A 147 -2.87 -27.29 -17.54
CA ALA A 147 -2.65 -28.48 -16.72
C ALA A 147 -3.97 -29.17 -16.35
N LYS A 148 -5.00 -28.39 -15.96
CA LYS A 148 -6.36 -28.87 -15.70
C LYS A 148 -6.97 -29.51 -16.96
N SER A 149 -6.75 -28.95 -18.14
CA SER A 149 -7.24 -29.50 -19.41
C SER A 149 -6.63 -30.86 -19.73
N ARG A 150 -5.32 -31.04 -19.48
CA ARG A 150 -4.60 -32.31 -19.65
C ARG A 150 -5.12 -33.39 -18.69
N VAL A 151 -5.24 -33.07 -17.40
CA VAL A 151 -5.77 -34.01 -16.39
C VAL A 151 -7.22 -34.44 -16.70
N LEU A 152 -8.06 -33.55 -17.22
CA LEU A 152 -9.42 -33.92 -17.64
C LEU A 152 -9.45 -34.81 -18.90
N GLN A 153 -8.51 -34.64 -19.83
CA GLN A 153 -8.35 -35.52 -20.99
C GLN A 153 -7.83 -36.91 -20.56
N GLU A 154 -6.86 -36.96 -19.66
CA GLU A 154 -6.34 -38.21 -19.07
C GLU A 154 -7.44 -38.97 -18.30
N LEU A 155 -8.28 -38.26 -17.54
CA LEU A 155 -9.45 -38.84 -16.85
C LEU A 155 -10.47 -39.43 -17.84
N GLU A 156 -10.76 -38.74 -18.93
CA GLU A 156 -11.71 -39.21 -19.95
C GLU A 156 -11.15 -40.35 -20.81
N MET A 157 -9.82 -40.40 -21.03
CA MET A 157 -9.14 -41.54 -21.67
C MET A 157 -9.12 -42.77 -20.75
N THR A 158 -8.73 -42.61 -19.48
CA THR A 158 -8.70 -43.72 -18.51
C THR A 158 -10.10 -44.24 -18.20
N LYS A 159 -11.12 -43.39 -18.20
CA LYS A 159 -12.54 -43.81 -18.12
C LYS A 159 -12.94 -44.69 -19.31
N LYS A 160 -12.57 -44.31 -20.54
CA LYS A 160 -12.84 -45.13 -21.74
C LYS A 160 -12.11 -46.46 -21.71
N GLN A 161 -10.85 -46.48 -21.30
CA GLN A 161 -10.08 -47.71 -21.11
C GLN A 161 -10.70 -48.61 -20.04
N LEU A 162 -11.26 -48.04 -18.96
CA LEU A 162 -11.98 -48.80 -17.93
C LEU A 162 -13.32 -49.36 -18.46
N GLU A 163 -14.05 -48.61 -19.29
CA GLU A 163 -15.27 -49.09 -19.96
C GLU A 163 -14.97 -50.19 -21.00
N GLU A 164 -13.87 -50.06 -21.74
CA GLU A 164 -13.37 -51.07 -22.70
C GLU A 164 -12.92 -52.35 -21.99
N LEU A 165 -12.05 -52.25 -20.98
CA LEU A 165 -11.62 -53.39 -20.15
C LEU A 165 -12.80 -54.07 -19.42
N LYS A 166 -13.85 -53.33 -19.07
CA LYS A 166 -15.07 -53.90 -18.49
C LYS A 166 -15.84 -54.75 -19.52
N LEU A 167 -15.94 -54.30 -20.77
CA LEU A 167 -16.56 -55.07 -21.85
C LEU A 167 -15.71 -56.29 -22.25
N GLU A 168 -14.38 -56.17 -22.24
CA GLU A 168 -13.48 -57.31 -22.42
C GLU A 168 -13.63 -58.35 -21.30
N LEU A 169 -13.74 -57.90 -20.04
CA LEU A 169 -14.00 -58.77 -18.89
C LEU A 169 -15.36 -59.47 -18.98
N GLU A 170 -16.43 -58.75 -19.37
CA GLU A 170 -17.76 -59.32 -19.56
C GLU A 170 -17.78 -60.36 -20.70
N LYS A 171 -17.10 -60.09 -21.81
CA LYS A 171 -16.88 -61.07 -22.90
C LYS A 171 -16.10 -62.28 -22.40
N ALA A 172 -15.00 -62.09 -21.67
CA ALA A 172 -14.18 -63.17 -21.14
C ALA A 172 -14.95 -64.04 -20.13
N GLN A 173 -15.82 -63.46 -19.31
CA GLN A 173 -16.70 -64.20 -18.40
C GLN A 173 -17.73 -65.07 -19.15
N ILE A 174 -18.28 -64.56 -20.26
CA ILE A 174 -19.18 -65.33 -21.14
C ILE A 174 -18.41 -66.47 -21.81
N GLU A 175 -17.22 -66.19 -22.35
CA GLU A 175 -16.35 -67.17 -23.02
C GLU A 175 -15.85 -68.25 -22.04
N GLU A 176 -15.54 -67.89 -20.79
CA GLU A 176 -15.29 -68.82 -19.69
C GLU A 176 -16.52 -69.70 -19.42
N SER A 177 -17.72 -69.12 -19.31
CA SER A 177 -18.95 -69.89 -19.05
C SER A 177 -19.30 -70.88 -20.17
N GLN A 178 -18.96 -70.54 -21.43
CA GLN A 178 -19.08 -71.46 -22.57
C GLN A 178 -18.02 -72.56 -22.48
N ALA A 179 -16.76 -72.21 -22.18
CA ALA A 179 -15.69 -73.19 -22.01
C ALA A 179 -15.94 -74.15 -20.83
N GLN A 180 -16.61 -73.70 -19.77
CA GLN A 180 -17.08 -74.55 -18.67
C GLN A 180 -18.16 -75.53 -19.13
N GLN A 181 -19.16 -75.09 -19.90
CA GLN A 181 -20.19 -75.98 -20.47
C GLN A 181 -19.60 -77.00 -21.46
N ASP A 182 -18.69 -76.55 -22.34
CA ASP A 182 -17.94 -77.41 -23.25
C ASP A 182 -17.05 -78.41 -22.50
N SER A 183 -16.51 -78.02 -21.32
CA SER A 183 -15.77 -78.90 -20.42
C SER A 183 -16.64 -79.95 -19.77
N GLU A 184 -17.82 -79.59 -19.26
CA GLU A 184 -18.78 -80.55 -18.70
C GLU A 184 -19.24 -81.55 -19.77
N LEU A 185 -19.52 -81.07 -20.99
CA LEU A 185 -19.88 -81.93 -22.13
C LEU A 185 -18.71 -82.86 -22.51
N ALA A 186 -17.47 -82.35 -22.55
CA ALA A 186 -16.29 -83.17 -22.80
C ALA A 186 -16.05 -84.20 -21.68
N GLN A 187 -16.26 -83.84 -20.41
CA GLN A 187 -16.18 -84.77 -19.28
C GLN A 187 -17.27 -85.84 -19.32
N LEU A 188 -18.48 -85.52 -19.79
CA LEU A 188 -19.53 -86.51 -20.02
C LEU A 188 -19.15 -87.48 -21.15
N ARG A 189 -18.55 -86.99 -22.24
CA ARG A 189 -18.02 -87.85 -23.32
C ARG A 189 -16.84 -88.71 -22.85
N VAL A 190 -15.93 -88.18 -22.03
CA VAL A 190 -14.87 -88.99 -21.42
C VAL A 190 -15.47 -90.08 -20.54
N LYS A 191 -16.46 -89.76 -19.69
CA LYS A 191 -17.15 -90.77 -18.85
C LYS A 191 -17.92 -91.81 -19.66
N GLU A 192 -18.45 -91.47 -20.84
CA GLU A 192 -19.11 -92.39 -21.77
C GLU A 192 -18.11 -93.35 -22.45
N ILE A 193 -16.90 -92.85 -22.73
CA ILE A 193 -15.77 -93.66 -23.24
C ILE A 193 -15.19 -94.55 -22.12
N GLU A 194 -14.99 -94.03 -20.91
CA GLU A 194 -14.58 -94.79 -19.70
C GLU A 194 -15.59 -95.89 -19.32
N GLN A 195 -16.86 -95.75 -19.74
CA GLN A 195 -17.90 -96.77 -19.59
C GLN A 195 -17.96 -97.77 -20.75
N GLY A 196 -17.07 -97.65 -21.75
CA GLY A 196 -16.92 -98.62 -22.85
C GLY A 196 -18.04 -98.59 -23.89
N ILE A 197 -18.76 -97.46 -24.05
CA ILE A 197 -19.96 -97.36 -24.90
C ILE A 197 -19.62 -96.91 -26.35
N SER A 198 -18.39 -96.47 -26.61
CA SER A 198 -17.91 -96.03 -27.93
C SER A 198 -16.52 -96.58 -28.26
N ASP A 199 -16.21 -96.78 -29.55
CA ASP A 199 -14.99 -97.45 -30.02
C ASP A 199 -13.70 -96.71 -29.63
N GLU A 200 -13.06 -97.13 -28.53
CA GLU A 200 -11.85 -96.52 -27.96
C GLU A 200 -10.66 -96.43 -28.93
N ASP A 201 -10.65 -97.22 -30.01
CA ASP A 201 -9.58 -97.23 -31.01
C ASP A 201 -9.77 -96.32 -32.22
N SER A 202 -10.86 -95.55 -32.27
CA SER A 202 -11.05 -94.53 -33.31
C SER A 202 -10.01 -93.41 -33.23
N VAL A 203 -9.18 -93.27 -34.28
CA VAL A 203 -8.14 -92.24 -34.40
C VAL A 203 -8.72 -90.83 -34.20
N ALA A 204 -9.91 -90.57 -34.76
CA ALA A 204 -10.59 -89.29 -34.63
C ALA A 204 -10.95 -88.92 -33.17
N ALA A 205 -11.27 -89.90 -32.32
CA ALA A 205 -11.52 -89.63 -30.90
C ALA A 205 -10.23 -89.22 -30.17
N LYS A 206 -9.11 -89.90 -30.46
CA LYS A 206 -7.78 -89.58 -29.90
C LYS A 206 -7.27 -88.21 -30.39
N GLU A 207 -7.53 -87.86 -31.65
CA GLU A 207 -7.25 -86.53 -32.20
C GLU A 207 -8.11 -85.43 -31.55
N LEU A 208 -9.42 -85.63 -31.40
CA LEU A 208 -10.31 -84.66 -30.73
C LEU A 208 -9.92 -84.41 -29.27
N VAL A 209 -9.57 -85.45 -28.52
CA VAL A 209 -9.05 -85.32 -27.14
C VAL A 209 -7.72 -84.55 -27.12
N GLN A 210 -6.82 -84.78 -28.08
CA GLN A 210 -5.56 -84.03 -28.16
C GLN A 210 -5.79 -82.55 -28.56
N VAL A 211 -6.73 -82.26 -29.45
CA VAL A 211 -7.12 -80.88 -29.81
C VAL A 211 -7.73 -80.15 -28.60
N ALA A 212 -8.63 -80.80 -27.85
CA ALA A 212 -9.18 -80.25 -26.61
C ALA A 212 -8.07 -79.98 -25.58
N ARG A 213 -7.16 -80.95 -25.37
CA ARG A 213 -6.01 -80.81 -24.47
C ARG A 213 -5.09 -79.66 -24.85
N ASN A 214 -4.86 -79.43 -26.14
CA ASN A 214 -4.06 -78.30 -26.63
C ASN A 214 -4.76 -76.96 -26.35
N ARG A 215 -6.09 -76.86 -26.56
CA ARG A 215 -6.87 -75.66 -26.24
C ARG A 215 -6.85 -75.33 -24.74
N TYR A 216 -7.00 -76.33 -23.87
CA TYR A 216 -6.86 -76.12 -22.41
C TYR A 216 -5.46 -75.64 -22.02
N LEU A 217 -4.40 -76.15 -22.68
CA LEU A 217 -3.04 -75.67 -22.45
C LEU A 217 -2.86 -74.21 -22.89
N GLU A 218 -3.48 -73.80 -23.99
CA GLU A 218 -3.41 -72.42 -24.49
C GLU A 218 -4.15 -71.47 -23.53
N ALA A 219 -5.40 -71.79 -23.15
CA ALA A 219 -6.19 -71.02 -22.19
C ALA A 219 -5.54 -70.92 -20.79
N ASP A 220 -4.90 -71.98 -20.29
CA ASP A 220 -4.15 -71.99 -19.03
C ASP A 220 -2.92 -71.05 -19.09
N ASN A 221 -2.24 -70.96 -20.24
CA ASN A 221 -1.16 -69.99 -20.44
C ASN A 221 -1.68 -68.55 -20.56
N GLU A 222 -2.82 -68.34 -21.21
CA GLU A 222 -3.46 -67.02 -21.28
C GLU A 222 -3.94 -66.54 -19.90
N LEU A 223 -4.58 -67.40 -19.11
CA LEU A 223 -4.99 -67.12 -17.73
C LEU A 223 -3.79 -66.72 -16.85
N LYS A 224 -2.67 -67.45 -16.94
CA LYS A 224 -1.42 -67.10 -16.23
C LYS A 224 -0.83 -65.76 -16.69
N SER A 225 -1.02 -65.40 -17.96
CA SER A 225 -0.60 -64.09 -18.47
C SER A 225 -1.51 -62.96 -17.96
N LEU A 226 -2.82 -63.21 -17.85
CA LEU A 226 -3.79 -62.27 -17.28
C LEU A 226 -3.60 -62.08 -15.78
N GLU A 227 -3.34 -63.16 -15.02
CA GLU A 227 -2.99 -63.07 -13.59
C GLU A 227 -1.72 -62.23 -13.37
N ALA A 228 -0.70 -62.42 -14.21
CA ALA A 228 0.50 -61.59 -14.18
C ALA A 228 0.18 -60.11 -14.45
N VAL A 229 -0.64 -59.80 -15.46
CA VAL A 229 -1.09 -58.43 -15.78
C VAL A 229 -1.88 -57.80 -14.62
N LEU A 230 -2.86 -58.54 -14.05
CA LEU A 230 -3.65 -58.10 -12.90
C LEU A 230 -2.76 -57.84 -11.67
N SER A 231 -1.74 -58.66 -11.43
CA SER A 231 -0.76 -58.43 -10.35
C SER A 231 0.04 -57.14 -10.56
N THR A 232 0.41 -56.82 -11.82
CA THR A 232 1.13 -55.57 -12.14
C THR A 232 0.24 -54.34 -12.05
N LEU A 233 -1.00 -54.42 -12.54
CA LEU A 233 -1.97 -53.31 -12.45
C LEU A 233 -2.34 -53.02 -10.99
N ARG A 234 -2.54 -54.06 -10.16
CA ARG A 234 -2.80 -53.88 -8.73
C ARG A 234 -1.66 -53.15 -8.02
N ARG A 235 -0.40 -53.53 -8.29
CA ARG A 235 0.80 -52.83 -7.79
C ARG A 235 0.85 -51.36 -8.24
N GLU A 236 0.35 -51.05 -9.44
CA GLU A 236 0.33 -49.68 -9.97
C GLU A 236 -0.80 -48.84 -9.35
N CYS A 237 -1.99 -49.41 -9.15
CA CYS A 237 -3.03 -48.79 -8.32
C CYS A 237 -2.53 -48.54 -6.88
N ASP A 238 -1.89 -49.52 -6.24
CA ASP A 238 -1.30 -49.39 -4.91
C ASP A 238 -0.19 -48.33 -4.86
N GLN A 239 0.44 -47.98 -5.99
CA GLN A 239 1.45 -46.92 -6.07
C GLN A 239 0.79 -45.55 -6.28
N LEU A 240 -0.16 -45.44 -7.22
CA LEU A 240 -0.91 -44.22 -7.50
C LEU A 240 -1.70 -43.74 -6.27
N ILE A 241 -2.24 -44.65 -5.45
CA ILE A 241 -2.90 -44.30 -4.18
C ILE A 241 -1.91 -43.58 -3.24
N LYS A 242 -0.68 -44.10 -3.09
CA LYS A 242 0.35 -43.50 -2.24
C LYS A 242 0.81 -42.14 -2.77
N GLU A 243 0.96 -42.00 -4.09
CA GLU A 243 1.33 -40.75 -4.73
C GLU A 243 0.23 -39.69 -4.58
N LYS A 244 -1.04 -40.09 -4.73
CA LYS A 244 -2.22 -39.26 -4.45
C LYS A 244 -2.32 -38.86 -2.96
N ASP A 245 -1.97 -39.76 -2.02
CA ASP A 245 -1.94 -39.44 -0.58
C ASP A 245 -0.81 -38.47 -0.22
N VAL A 246 0.35 -38.56 -0.90
CA VAL A 246 1.46 -37.61 -0.76
C VAL A 246 1.11 -36.25 -1.38
N ALA A 247 0.42 -36.24 -2.52
CA ALA A 247 -0.07 -35.02 -3.16
C ALA A 247 -1.13 -34.32 -2.29
N ALA A 248 -2.05 -35.07 -1.68
CA ALA A 248 -3.06 -34.53 -0.76
C ALA A 248 -2.41 -33.82 0.44
N LYS A 249 -1.44 -34.47 1.11
CA LYS A 249 -0.71 -33.85 2.25
C LYS A 249 0.01 -32.56 1.86
N LYS A 250 0.65 -32.52 0.69
CA LYS A 250 1.29 -31.30 0.17
C LYS A 250 0.28 -30.18 -0.13
N ALA A 251 -0.93 -30.53 -0.58
CA ALA A 251 -2.00 -29.57 -0.78
C ALA A 251 -2.55 -29.05 0.57
N GLU A 252 -2.69 -29.91 1.59
CA GLU A 252 -3.04 -29.52 2.96
C GLU A 252 -1.98 -28.58 3.58
N GLU A 253 -0.69 -28.92 3.45
CA GLU A 253 0.44 -28.08 3.86
C GLU A 253 0.42 -26.70 3.17
N ALA A 254 0.17 -26.66 1.85
CA ALA A 254 0.07 -25.41 1.09
C ALA A 254 -1.16 -24.57 1.48
N VAL A 255 -2.30 -25.20 1.77
CA VAL A 255 -3.51 -24.50 2.26
C VAL A 255 -3.28 -23.93 3.66
N LEU A 256 -2.59 -24.65 4.54
CA LEU A 256 -2.23 -24.15 5.88
C LEU A 256 -1.24 -22.97 5.78
N ALA A 257 -0.25 -23.03 4.89
CA ALA A 257 0.65 -21.91 4.63
C ALA A 257 -0.09 -20.69 4.07
N SER A 258 -0.98 -20.89 3.09
CA SER A 258 -1.82 -19.82 2.54
C SER A 258 -2.72 -19.17 3.60
N LYS A 259 -3.23 -19.95 4.55
CA LYS A 259 -4.05 -19.45 5.66
C LYS A 259 -3.25 -18.69 6.73
N GLU A 260 -1.95 -18.92 6.84
CA GLU A 260 -1.09 -18.06 7.65
C GLU A 260 -0.82 -16.73 6.95
N VAL A 261 -0.56 -16.76 5.63
CA VAL A 261 -0.42 -15.54 4.82
C VAL A 261 -1.69 -14.69 4.88
N GLU A 262 -2.88 -15.30 4.75
CA GLU A 262 -4.20 -14.67 4.93
C GLU A 262 -4.27 -13.86 6.24
N LYS A 263 -3.96 -14.49 7.38
CA LYS A 263 -3.91 -13.79 8.69
C LYS A 263 -2.90 -12.64 8.75
N THR A 264 -1.74 -12.77 8.09
CA THR A 264 -0.75 -11.69 8.06
C THR A 264 -1.23 -10.50 7.23
N VAL A 265 -1.96 -10.75 6.14
CA VAL A 265 -2.59 -9.70 5.33
C VAL A 265 -3.73 -9.02 6.10
N ASP A 266 -4.56 -9.78 6.84
CA ASP A 266 -5.58 -9.22 7.73
C ASP A 266 -4.96 -8.30 8.81
N LYS A 267 -3.89 -8.76 9.47
CA LYS A 267 -3.16 -7.99 10.49
C LYS A 267 -2.58 -6.70 9.92
N LEU A 268 -1.90 -6.77 8.77
CA LEU A 268 -1.36 -5.59 8.08
C LEU A 268 -2.46 -4.64 7.60
N THR A 269 -3.64 -5.16 7.24
CA THR A 269 -4.79 -4.34 6.85
C THR A 269 -5.36 -3.56 8.04
N ILE A 270 -5.43 -4.17 9.22
CA ILE A 270 -5.81 -3.49 10.47
C ILE A 270 -4.78 -2.41 10.83
N GLU A 271 -3.48 -2.74 10.79
CA GLU A 271 -2.40 -1.78 11.06
C GLU A 271 -2.41 -0.59 10.10
N LEU A 272 -2.68 -0.83 8.81
CA LEU A 272 -2.84 0.22 7.79
C LEU A 272 -4.04 1.13 8.08
N ILE A 273 -5.17 0.59 8.54
CA ILE A 273 -6.35 1.36 8.92
C ILE A 273 -6.04 2.23 10.15
N SER A 274 -5.48 1.66 11.22
CA SER A 274 -5.14 2.43 12.43
C SER A 274 -4.05 3.49 12.16
N ALA A 275 -3.06 3.20 11.32
CA ALA A 275 -2.07 4.19 10.91
C ALA A 275 -2.70 5.34 10.09
N LYS A 276 -3.66 5.03 9.21
CA LYS A 276 -4.42 6.04 8.47
C LYS A 276 -5.26 6.91 9.41
N GLU A 277 -6.00 6.31 10.35
CA GLU A 277 -6.81 7.03 11.34
C GLU A 277 -5.96 7.94 12.23
N ALA A 278 -4.77 7.47 12.65
CA ALA A 278 -3.80 8.29 13.39
C ALA A 278 -3.30 9.49 12.57
N VAL A 279 -3.02 9.31 11.27
CA VAL A 279 -2.62 10.41 10.36
C VAL A 279 -3.78 11.39 10.11
N GLU A 280 -5.01 10.91 9.94
CA GLU A 280 -6.19 11.78 9.79
C GLU A 280 -6.46 12.60 11.09
N SER A 281 -6.28 11.98 12.26
CA SER A 281 -6.35 12.65 13.57
C SER A 281 -5.25 13.71 13.75
N ALA A 282 -4.00 13.39 13.39
CA ALA A 282 -2.87 14.31 13.46
C ALA A 282 -3.03 15.51 12.49
N ASN A 283 -3.57 15.28 11.30
CA ASN A 283 -3.91 16.37 10.36
C ASN A 283 -5.02 17.27 10.93
N ALA A 284 -6.02 16.68 11.60
CA ALA A 284 -7.12 17.43 12.22
C ALA A 284 -6.67 18.25 13.45
N SER A 285 -5.69 17.78 14.23
CA SER A 285 -5.11 18.56 15.33
C SER A 285 -4.17 19.66 14.82
N HIS A 286 -3.35 19.39 13.81
CA HIS A 286 -2.52 20.39 13.12
C HIS A 286 -3.38 21.54 12.55
N LEU A 287 -4.49 21.22 11.87
CA LEU A 287 -5.37 22.24 11.28
C LEU A 287 -5.96 23.19 12.35
N LYS A 288 -6.39 22.65 13.50
CA LYS A 288 -6.89 23.45 14.64
C LYS A 288 -5.81 24.30 15.29
N ALA A 289 -4.58 23.78 15.40
CA ALA A 289 -3.45 24.55 15.92
C ALA A 289 -3.08 25.71 14.98
N GLU A 290 -3.17 25.50 13.66
CA GLU A 290 -2.94 26.54 12.66
C GLU A 290 -4.06 27.60 12.63
N GLU A 291 -5.32 27.19 12.81
CA GLU A 291 -6.48 28.08 13.01
C GLU A 291 -6.26 29.00 14.23
N GLN A 292 -5.96 28.41 15.39
CA GLN A 292 -5.62 29.15 16.62
C GLN A 292 -4.38 30.05 16.45
N ARG A 293 -3.38 29.62 15.67
CA ARG A 293 -2.19 30.43 15.36
C ARG A 293 -2.55 31.65 14.51
N LEU A 294 -3.48 31.51 13.57
CA LEU A 294 -3.97 32.61 12.73
C LEU A 294 -4.80 33.60 13.54
N ASP A 295 -5.74 33.14 14.37
CA ASP A 295 -6.53 33.99 15.27
C ASP A 295 -5.61 34.81 16.20
N ALA A 296 -4.65 34.13 16.85
CA ALA A 296 -3.67 34.79 17.71
C ALA A 296 -2.69 35.70 16.94
N VAL A 297 -2.57 35.62 15.61
CA VAL A 297 -1.88 36.64 14.78
C VAL A 297 -2.81 37.83 14.52
N MET A 298 -4.06 37.58 14.12
CA MET A 298 -5.06 38.63 13.86
C MET A 298 -5.29 39.53 15.08
N GLU A 299 -5.37 38.96 16.29
CA GLU A 299 -5.48 39.74 17.52
C GLU A 299 -4.25 40.64 17.74
N ARG A 300 -3.03 40.13 17.56
CA ARG A 300 -1.79 40.92 17.68
C ARG A 300 -1.64 41.99 16.60
N GLU A 301 -2.09 41.75 15.37
CA GLU A 301 -2.16 42.77 14.32
C GLU A 301 -3.16 43.89 14.69
N GLN A 302 -4.32 43.51 15.25
CA GLN A 302 -5.33 44.47 15.72
C GLN A 302 -4.85 45.28 16.93
N GLU A 303 -4.12 44.67 17.87
CA GLU A 303 -3.47 45.37 18.98
C GLU A 303 -2.37 46.31 18.52
N THR A 304 -1.44 45.85 17.69
CA THR A 304 -0.33 46.69 17.20
C THR A 304 -0.84 47.88 16.40
N HIS A 305 -1.91 47.74 15.61
CA HIS A 305 -2.59 48.88 14.97
C HIS A 305 -3.22 49.85 15.99
N ASN A 306 -3.84 49.35 17.06
CA ASN A 306 -4.39 50.17 18.13
C ASN A 306 -3.28 50.94 18.89
N TRP A 307 -2.11 50.32 19.12
CA TRP A 307 -0.95 50.98 19.72
C TRP A 307 -0.32 52.01 18.78
N GLU A 308 -0.18 51.71 17.48
CA GLU A 308 0.32 52.65 16.46
C GLU A 308 -0.55 53.91 16.39
N LYS A 309 -1.88 53.75 16.44
CA LYS A 309 -2.85 54.85 16.47
C LYS A 309 -2.71 55.71 17.73
N GLN A 310 -2.53 55.09 18.90
CA GLN A 310 -2.27 55.82 20.15
C GLN A 310 -0.94 56.58 20.12
N MET A 311 0.10 55.98 19.54
CA MET A 311 1.42 56.60 19.39
C MET A 311 1.38 57.81 18.45
N LYS A 312 0.67 57.74 17.32
CA LYS A 312 0.45 58.90 16.44
C LYS A 312 -0.27 60.04 17.18
N GLN A 313 -1.32 59.72 17.95
CA GLN A 313 -2.04 60.71 18.76
C GLN A 313 -1.21 61.31 19.92
N SER A 314 -0.24 60.60 20.47
CA SER A 314 0.67 61.15 21.49
C SER A 314 1.76 62.01 20.85
N GLN A 315 2.27 61.61 19.69
CA GLN A 315 3.24 62.36 18.88
C GLN A 315 2.67 63.69 18.38
N GLU A 316 1.42 63.72 17.89
CA GLU A 316 0.69 64.95 17.52
C GLU A 316 0.56 65.92 18.70
N LYS A 317 0.22 65.41 19.90
CA LYS A 317 0.13 66.22 21.14
C LYS A 317 1.49 66.75 21.56
N LEU A 318 2.55 65.95 21.45
CA LEU A 318 3.94 66.36 21.71
C LEU A 318 4.35 67.50 20.78
N HIS A 319 4.14 67.35 19.48
CA HIS A 319 4.49 68.37 18.48
C HIS A 319 3.75 69.70 18.73
N SER A 320 2.47 69.65 19.14
CA SER A 320 1.71 70.85 19.52
C SER A 320 2.11 71.45 20.88
N LEU A 321 2.76 70.67 21.77
CA LEU A 321 3.37 71.21 22.99
C LEU A 321 4.73 71.84 22.70
N GLU A 322 5.51 71.28 21.77
CA GLU A 322 6.79 71.83 21.32
C GLU A 322 6.63 73.14 20.54
N GLU A 323 5.60 73.25 19.69
CA GLU A 323 5.18 74.51 19.08
C GLU A 323 4.82 75.58 20.13
N LYS A 324 4.07 75.21 21.17
CA LYS A 324 3.77 76.14 22.29
C LYS A 324 5.02 76.49 23.10
N LEU A 325 5.95 75.56 23.25
CA LEU A 325 7.20 75.78 23.98
C LEU A 325 8.12 76.76 23.24
N SER A 326 8.17 76.73 21.90
CA SER A 326 8.91 77.74 21.13
C SER A 326 8.32 79.13 21.30
N VAL A 327 6.99 79.28 21.24
CA VAL A 327 6.28 80.54 21.50
C VAL A 327 6.53 81.05 22.93
N VAL A 328 6.53 80.16 23.93
CA VAL A 328 6.86 80.53 25.32
C VAL A 328 8.33 80.96 25.46
N ASN A 329 9.26 80.32 24.74
CA ASN A 329 10.67 80.69 24.75
C ASN A 329 10.90 82.05 24.06
N ASP A 330 10.22 82.33 22.95
CA ASP A 330 10.20 83.65 22.29
C ASP A 330 9.65 84.75 23.21
N LEU A 331 8.58 84.46 23.95
CA LEU A 331 8.02 85.38 24.95
C LEU A 331 8.98 85.58 26.13
N LYS A 332 9.70 84.53 26.54
CA LYS A 332 10.74 84.64 27.57
C LYS A 332 11.90 85.52 27.11
N LEU A 333 12.43 85.32 25.90
CA LEU A 333 13.51 86.15 25.34
C LEU A 333 13.10 87.63 25.26
N LYS A 334 11.85 87.91 24.89
CA LYS A 334 11.28 89.27 24.93
C LYS A 334 11.22 89.81 26.36
N LEU A 335 10.67 89.05 27.32
CA LEU A 335 10.59 89.43 28.73
C LEU A 335 11.98 89.68 29.36
N ASP A 336 12.96 88.84 29.06
CA ASP A 336 14.35 89.00 29.52
C ASP A 336 14.95 90.30 28.94
N SER A 337 14.69 90.62 27.66
CA SER A 337 15.13 91.89 27.06
C SER A 337 14.47 93.13 27.70
N GLU A 338 13.15 93.12 27.90
CA GLU A 338 12.41 94.18 28.60
C GLU A 338 12.85 94.32 30.07
N SER A 339 13.20 93.22 30.72
CA SER A 339 13.76 93.21 32.08
C SER A 339 15.13 93.88 32.15
N THR A 340 15.99 93.67 31.14
CA THR A 340 17.26 94.42 31.04
C THR A 340 17.05 95.91 30.79
N LEU A 341 16.10 96.28 29.93
CA LEU A 341 15.73 97.68 29.65
C LEU A 341 15.15 98.38 30.88
N LEU A 342 14.25 97.71 31.63
CA LEU A 342 13.73 98.22 32.90
C LEU A 342 14.84 98.39 33.95
N SER A 343 15.85 97.53 33.91
CA SER A 343 17.00 97.59 34.83
C SER A 343 17.93 98.76 34.50
N SER A 344 18.19 99.07 33.22
CA SER A 344 18.94 100.27 32.84
C SER A 344 18.15 101.55 33.13
N LEU A 345 16.85 101.59 32.84
CA LEU A 345 15.98 102.75 33.18
C LEU A 345 15.90 102.99 34.70
N LYS A 346 15.89 101.93 35.52
CA LYS A 346 15.99 102.05 36.99
C LYS A 346 17.34 102.63 37.42
N TRP A 347 18.44 102.26 36.76
CA TRP A 347 19.77 102.79 37.04
C TRP A 347 19.88 104.28 36.66
N GLU A 348 19.35 104.68 35.51
CA GLU A 348 19.23 106.08 35.08
C GLU A 348 18.39 106.91 36.07
N LEU A 349 17.22 106.40 36.48
CA LEU A 349 16.36 107.08 37.46
C LEU A 349 17.01 107.16 38.86
N ALA A 350 17.75 106.13 39.27
CA ALA A 350 18.50 106.12 40.53
C ALA A 350 19.70 107.09 40.51
N ALA A 351 20.25 107.43 39.34
CA ALA A 351 21.20 108.53 39.19
C ALA A 351 20.50 109.90 39.23
N TYR A 352 19.32 110.02 38.62
CA TYR A 352 18.57 111.27 38.55
C TYR A 352 17.96 111.73 39.90
N VAL A 353 17.36 110.82 40.67
CA VAL A 353 16.63 111.18 41.91
C VAL A 353 17.52 111.85 42.97
N PRO A 354 18.74 111.38 43.30
CA PRO A 354 19.63 112.07 44.21
C PRO A 354 20.03 113.46 43.70
N THR A 355 20.33 113.59 42.39
CA THR A 355 20.67 114.89 41.79
C THR A 355 19.52 115.89 41.79
N LYS A 356 18.27 115.42 41.98
CA LYS A 356 17.08 116.26 42.19
C LYS A 356 16.81 116.55 43.67
N LEU A 357 16.89 115.56 44.56
CA LEU A 357 16.65 115.79 46.00
C LEU A 357 17.75 116.63 46.66
N SER A 358 18.97 116.67 46.12
CA SER A 358 20.00 117.64 46.50
C SER A 358 19.71 119.09 46.04
N GLN A 359 18.55 119.37 45.45
CA GLN A 359 18.16 120.70 44.94
C GLN A 359 17.02 121.37 45.75
N GLU A 360 16.29 120.66 46.62
CA GLU A 360 14.92 121.06 47.05
C GLU A 360 14.54 120.74 48.53
N ALA A 361 15.39 121.00 49.54
CA ALA A 361 15.05 120.68 50.95
C ALA A 361 15.49 121.71 52.05
N GLU A 362 14.54 122.52 52.57
CA GLU A 362 14.66 123.37 53.80
C GLU A 362 13.25 123.81 54.36
N ILE A 363 13.02 123.94 55.71
CA ILE A 363 11.88 124.61 56.49
C ILE A 363 10.50 123.82 56.67
N VAL A 364 9.57 123.86 57.70
CA VAL A 364 9.35 124.27 59.16
C VAL A 364 8.02 123.58 59.75
N GLN A 365 7.62 123.70 61.06
CA GLN A 365 6.74 122.73 61.84
C GLN A 365 5.90 123.23 63.12
N GLU A 366 4.87 122.44 63.65
CA GLU A 366 4.18 122.30 65.03
C GLU A 366 2.98 123.22 65.58
N GLU A 367 2.11 123.04 66.65
CA GLU A 367 1.79 122.11 67.84
C GLU A 367 0.38 122.30 68.64
N LYS A 368 0.03 121.49 69.71
CA LYS A 368 -0.77 121.71 71.02
C LYS A 368 -2.21 121.13 71.46
N GLN A 369 -2.84 121.52 72.63
CA GLN A 369 -3.89 120.76 73.50
C GLN A 369 -4.65 121.62 74.64
N LYS A 370 -5.62 121.33 75.61
CA LYS A 370 -6.47 120.21 76.26
C LYS A 370 -7.57 120.70 77.35
N LEU A 371 -8.44 119.83 78.02
CA LEU A 371 -9.03 119.81 79.47
C LEU A 371 -10.59 119.58 79.83
N ALA A 372 -11.05 119.46 81.13
CA ALA A 372 -12.33 118.76 81.65
C ALA A 372 -12.93 119.04 83.13
N GLN A 373 -14.00 118.31 83.63
CA GLN A 373 -14.29 117.75 85.04
C GLN A 373 -15.80 117.58 85.66
N PRO A 374 -16.24 117.64 87.00
CA PRO A 374 -17.25 116.68 87.64
C PRO A 374 -18.41 117.12 88.68
N GLU A 375 -19.16 116.15 89.32
CA GLU A 375 -19.82 116.02 90.71
C GLU A 375 -21.37 115.74 90.96
N THR A 376 -21.81 115.38 92.20
CA THR A 376 -22.83 114.28 92.48
C THR A 376 -24.11 114.55 93.33
N GLU A 377 -25.26 113.98 92.92
CA GLU A 377 -26.39 113.54 93.79
C GLU A 377 -26.73 112.02 93.60
N GLU A 378 -25.84 111.30 92.92
CA GLU A 378 -26.12 109.99 92.30
C GLU A 378 -26.31 108.80 93.27
N ALA A 379 -25.69 108.81 94.45
CA ALA A 379 -25.31 107.61 95.21
C ALA A 379 -26.40 106.52 95.36
N VAL A 380 -27.63 106.89 95.77
CA VAL A 380 -28.71 105.91 96.00
C VAL A 380 -29.38 105.48 94.68
N LEU A 381 -29.50 106.39 93.72
CA LEU A 381 -29.93 106.04 92.36
C LEU A 381 -28.90 105.13 91.69
N THR A 382 -27.60 105.33 91.92
CA THR A 382 -26.55 104.41 91.44
C THR A 382 -26.61 103.06 92.12
N ALA A 383 -27.01 102.93 93.39
CA ALA A 383 -27.16 101.60 94.01
C ALA A 383 -28.21 100.74 93.28
N ALA A 384 -29.45 101.23 93.17
CA ALA A 384 -30.52 100.51 92.48
C ALA A 384 -30.28 100.38 90.95
N LYS A 385 -29.61 101.35 90.33
CA LYS A 385 -29.17 101.28 88.92
C LYS A 385 -28.06 100.26 88.73
N ASN A 386 -27.11 100.12 89.66
CA ASN A 386 -26.04 99.13 89.60
C ASN A 386 -26.60 97.72 89.77
N GLU A 387 -27.53 97.49 90.70
CA GLU A 387 -28.27 96.21 90.82
C GLU A 387 -29.04 95.91 89.52
N LEU A 388 -29.69 96.91 88.91
CA LEU A 388 -30.37 96.74 87.62
C LEU A 388 -29.40 96.45 86.46
N GLU A 389 -28.23 97.10 86.41
CA GLU A 389 -27.20 96.79 85.42
C GLU A 389 -26.52 95.44 85.68
N GLU A 390 -26.41 94.98 86.93
CA GLU A 390 -25.92 93.62 87.26
C GLU A 390 -26.93 92.55 86.86
N VAL A 391 -28.23 92.78 87.08
CA VAL A 391 -29.31 91.92 86.56
C VAL A 391 -29.33 91.92 85.03
N LYS A 392 -29.13 93.07 84.36
CA LYS A 392 -28.98 93.12 82.90
C LYS A 392 -27.72 92.39 82.41
N ALA A 393 -26.58 92.56 83.09
CA ALA A 393 -25.31 91.94 82.73
C ALA A 393 -25.36 90.42 82.90
N SER A 394 -26.00 89.93 83.97
CA SER A 394 -26.22 88.48 84.17
C SER A 394 -27.25 87.91 83.19
N ILE A 395 -28.32 88.63 82.85
CA ILE A 395 -29.25 88.23 81.77
C ILE A 395 -28.54 88.19 80.41
N GLN A 396 -27.71 89.19 80.08
CA GLN A 396 -26.97 89.22 78.83
C GLN A 396 -25.89 88.12 78.78
N LYS A 397 -25.17 87.88 79.89
CA LYS A 397 -24.25 86.74 80.03
C LYS A 397 -24.95 85.41 79.83
N ALA A 398 -26.10 85.19 80.47
CA ALA A 398 -26.89 83.96 80.31
C ALA A 398 -27.42 83.80 78.87
N LYS A 399 -27.83 84.90 78.22
CA LYS A 399 -28.24 84.92 76.81
C LYS A 399 -27.07 84.57 75.88
N ASP A 400 -25.86 85.03 76.16
CA ASP A 400 -24.66 84.72 75.38
C ASP A 400 -24.15 83.29 75.65
N GLU A 401 -24.26 82.80 76.88
CA GLU A 401 -24.02 81.39 77.21
C GLU A 401 -25.01 80.47 76.48
N VAL A 402 -26.30 80.83 76.44
CA VAL A 402 -27.33 80.13 75.63
C VAL A 402 -27.07 80.28 74.13
N ASN A 403 -26.47 81.39 73.66
CA ASN A 403 -26.02 81.51 72.26
C ASN A 403 -24.87 80.54 71.97
N CYS A 404 -23.85 80.49 72.83
CA CYS A 404 -22.71 79.57 72.70
C CYS A 404 -23.14 78.09 72.75
N LEU A 405 -24.02 77.72 73.70
CA LEU A 405 -24.58 76.37 73.78
C LEU A 405 -25.41 76.01 72.54
N ARG A 406 -26.15 76.97 71.96
CA ARG A 406 -26.90 76.76 70.70
C ARG A 406 -25.95 76.56 69.51
N ILE A 407 -24.86 77.33 69.43
CA ILE A 407 -23.82 77.16 68.39
C ILE A 407 -23.14 75.80 68.53
N ALA A 408 -22.78 75.40 69.76
CA ALA A 408 -22.22 74.06 70.03
C ALA A 408 -23.20 72.94 69.63
N ALA A 409 -24.49 73.07 69.96
CA ALA A 409 -25.52 72.11 69.57
C ALA A 409 -25.70 72.02 68.03
N TYR A 410 -25.65 73.14 67.31
CA TYR A 410 -25.64 73.12 65.84
C TYR A 410 -24.37 72.49 65.26
N SER A 411 -23.20 72.74 65.86
CA SER A 411 -21.94 72.12 65.45
C SER A 411 -21.99 70.60 65.62
N LEU A 412 -22.34 70.12 66.82
CA LEU A 412 -22.49 68.69 67.12
C LEU A 412 -23.56 68.02 66.25
N LYS A 413 -24.65 68.72 65.91
CA LYS A 413 -25.64 68.20 64.96
C LYS A 413 -25.06 68.06 63.55
N SER A 414 -24.33 69.06 63.06
CA SER A 414 -23.67 68.99 61.74
C SER A 414 -22.59 67.91 61.70
N GLU A 415 -21.88 67.68 62.80
CA GLU A 415 -20.89 66.63 62.96
C GLU A 415 -21.54 65.24 62.98
N LEU A 416 -22.65 65.07 63.69
CA LEU A 416 -23.46 63.85 63.66
C LEU A 416 -24.06 63.57 62.26
N GLU A 417 -24.48 64.60 61.53
CA GLU A 417 -24.99 64.49 60.17
C GLU A 417 -23.87 64.10 59.18
N LYS A 418 -22.66 64.63 59.37
CA LYS A 418 -21.45 64.17 58.64
C LYS A 418 -21.11 62.72 58.97
N GLU A 419 -21.06 62.32 60.23
CA GLU A 419 -20.68 60.95 60.60
C GLU A 419 -21.75 59.90 60.28
N THR A 420 -23.04 60.27 60.27
CA THR A 420 -24.07 59.38 59.73
C THR A 420 -23.95 59.20 58.22
N SER A 421 -23.50 60.23 57.48
CA SER A 421 -23.18 60.11 56.05
C SER A 421 -21.88 59.33 55.78
N SER A 422 -20.85 59.52 56.61
CA SER A 422 -19.56 58.79 56.51
C SER A 422 -19.80 57.29 56.69
N LEU A 423 -20.54 56.92 57.75
CA LEU A 423 -20.89 55.55 58.11
C LEU A 423 -21.79 54.89 57.06
N ALA A 424 -22.69 55.64 56.43
CA ALA A 424 -23.47 55.14 55.29
C ALA A 424 -22.55 54.78 54.10
N SER A 425 -21.62 55.66 53.73
CA SER A 425 -20.65 55.39 52.64
C SER A 425 -19.68 54.25 52.98
N LEU A 426 -19.36 54.06 54.27
CA LEU A 426 -18.51 52.97 54.75
C LEU A 426 -19.26 51.63 54.62
N LYS A 427 -20.55 51.57 55.02
CA LYS A 427 -21.41 50.38 54.83
C LYS A 427 -21.66 50.02 53.36
N GLU A 428 -21.61 50.99 52.46
CA GLU A 428 -21.66 50.73 51.01
C GLU A 428 -20.35 50.08 50.53
N LYS A 429 -19.19 50.65 50.90
CA LYS A 429 -17.88 50.07 50.61
C LYS A 429 -17.69 48.69 51.24
N GLU A 430 -18.20 48.47 52.45
CA GLU A 430 -18.23 47.18 53.14
C GLU A 430 -18.98 46.13 52.30
N LYS A 431 -20.21 46.42 51.85
CA LYS A 431 -20.97 45.53 50.96
C LYS A 431 -20.23 45.23 49.65
N MET A 432 -19.64 46.24 49.02
CA MET A 432 -18.84 46.04 47.81
C MET A 432 -17.62 45.15 48.08
N SER A 433 -16.94 45.33 49.22
CA SER A 433 -15.81 44.48 49.61
C SER A 433 -16.23 43.02 49.85
N VAL A 434 -17.38 42.78 50.50
CA VAL A 434 -17.96 41.44 50.70
C VAL A 434 -18.26 40.80 49.34
N MET A 435 -18.85 41.53 48.39
CA MET A 435 -19.09 41.02 47.04
C MET A 435 -17.79 40.64 46.32
N THR A 436 -16.74 41.46 46.43
CA THR A 436 -15.42 41.10 45.84
C THR A 436 -14.78 39.90 46.54
N ILE A 437 -14.93 39.75 47.86
CA ILE A 437 -14.42 38.60 48.61
C ILE A 437 -15.13 37.32 48.18
N SER A 438 -16.46 37.32 48.06
CA SER A 438 -17.20 36.16 47.56
C SER A 438 -16.85 35.80 46.11
N SER A 439 -16.61 36.79 45.24
CA SER A 439 -16.15 36.54 43.87
C SER A 439 -14.73 35.95 43.83
N LEU A 440 -13.81 36.45 44.64
CA LEU A 440 -12.45 35.92 44.74
C LEU A 440 -12.44 34.51 45.35
N GLN A 441 -13.32 34.23 46.31
CA GLN A 441 -13.47 32.91 46.90
C GLN A 441 -13.98 31.88 45.88
N ALA A 442 -15.00 32.22 45.08
CA ALA A 442 -15.50 31.33 44.02
C ALA A 442 -14.44 31.06 42.95
N ASN A 443 -13.65 32.07 42.56
CA ASN A 443 -12.53 31.87 41.64
C ASN A 443 -11.43 30.99 42.24
N LEU A 444 -11.20 31.04 43.56
CA LEU A 444 -10.23 30.20 44.26
C LEU A 444 -10.69 28.74 44.30
N GLU A 445 -11.98 28.50 44.55
CA GLU A 445 -12.63 27.18 44.49
C GLU A 445 -12.54 26.57 43.08
N MET A 446 -12.87 27.33 42.03
CA MET A 446 -12.66 26.91 40.63
C MET A 446 -11.20 26.56 40.31
N ASN A 447 -10.24 27.39 40.74
CA ASN A 447 -8.82 27.12 40.53
C ASN A 447 -8.34 25.87 41.28
N GLN A 448 -8.99 25.48 42.38
CA GLN A 448 -8.70 24.22 43.10
C GLN A 448 -9.23 23.01 42.32
N ASP A 449 -10.47 23.08 41.82
CA ASP A 449 -11.04 22.02 40.96
C ASP A 449 -10.21 21.82 39.68
N GLU A 450 -9.81 22.91 39.00
CA GLU A 450 -8.93 22.86 37.82
C GLU A 450 -7.55 22.25 38.17
N GLN A 451 -6.99 22.59 39.34
CA GLN A 451 -5.72 22.02 39.79
C GLN A 451 -5.83 20.51 40.09
N GLU A 452 -6.94 20.05 40.66
CA GLU A 452 -7.18 18.62 40.88
C GLU A 452 -7.38 17.87 39.55
N GLU A 453 -8.10 18.45 38.58
CA GLU A 453 -8.27 17.85 37.24
C GLU A 453 -6.95 17.75 36.47
N VAL A 454 -6.13 18.81 36.49
CA VAL A 454 -4.78 18.81 35.90
C VAL A 454 -3.88 17.76 36.56
N HIS A 455 -3.92 17.65 37.89
CA HIS A 455 -3.15 16.64 38.63
C HIS A 455 -3.63 15.20 38.37
N ALA A 456 -4.92 14.99 38.10
CA ALA A 456 -5.46 13.71 37.66
C ALA A 456 -4.95 13.34 36.24
N LYS A 457 -5.06 14.27 35.28
CA LYS A 457 -4.51 14.10 33.91
C LYS A 457 -2.99 13.87 33.91
N GLN A 458 -2.27 14.56 34.79
CA GLN A 458 -0.82 14.35 34.95
C GLN A 458 -0.51 12.92 35.41
N LYS A 459 -1.30 12.36 36.34
CA LYS A 459 -1.10 10.97 36.80
C LYS A 459 -1.36 9.94 35.68
N THR A 460 -2.44 10.07 34.91
CA THR A 460 -2.71 9.15 33.81
C THR A 460 -1.62 9.22 32.74
N SER A 461 -1.20 10.43 32.35
CA SER A 461 -0.08 10.59 31.40
C SER A 461 1.26 10.05 31.93
N HIS A 462 1.52 10.12 33.24
CA HIS A 462 2.71 9.48 33.83
C HIS A 462 2.59 7.95 33.82
N GLU A 463 1.40 7.39 34.06
CA GLU A 463 1.17 5.95 34.01
C GLU A 463 1.36 5.42 32.57
N GLU A 464 0.77 6.09 31.57
CA GLU A 464 0.98 5.83 30.13
C GLU A 464 2.47 5.93 29.73
N MET A 465 3.21 6.92 30.25
CA MET A 465 4.65 7.07 30.02
C MET A 465 5.54 6.04 30.74
N ARG A 466 5.01 5.13 31.58
CA ARG A 466 5.83 4.06 32.20
C ARG A 466 6.07 2.87 31.28
N ASP A 467 5.17 2.63 30.34
CA ASP A 467 5.25 1.47 29.45
C ASP A 467 6.00 1.80 28.14
N LEU A 468 5.94 3.06 27.71
CA LEU A 468 6.64 3.59 26.53
C LEU A 468 8.16 3.27 26.46
N PRO A 469 8.94 3.27 27.57
CA PRO A 469 10.35 2.87 27.54
C PRO A 469 10.58 1.38 27.27
N TYR A 470 9.64 0.51 27.65
CA TYR A 470 9.70 -0.93 27.35
C TYR A 470 9.30 -1.18 25.90
N GLU A 471 8.25 -0.53 25.39
CA GLU A 471 7.88 -0.62 23.97
C GLU A 471 9.00 -0.07 23.07
N LEU A 472 9.66 1.03 23.45
CA LEU A 472 10.84 1.53 22.74
C LEU A 472 12.00 0.52 22.76
N LEU A 473 12.24 -0.18 23.86
CA LEU A 473 13.28 -1.21 23.95
C LEU A 473 12.98 -2.38 22.99
N ASP A 474 11.78 -2.95 23.05
CA ASP A 474 11.32 -4.02 22.15
C ASP A 474 11.45 -3.59 20.67
N LYS A 475 11.10 -2.34 20.34
CA LYS A 475 11.23 -1.79 18.98
C LYS A 475 12.68 -1.59 18.56
N THR A 476 13.61 -1.28 19.48
CA THR A 476 15.04 -1.25 19.16
C THR A 476 15.62 -2.66 18.93
N GLU A 477 15.19 -3.67 19.70
CA GLU A 477 15.60 -5.05 19.47
C GLU A 477 15.05 -5.60 18.15
N GLU A 478 13.79 -5.28 17.80
CA GLU A 478 13.18 -5.62 16.51
C GLU A 478 13.97 -5.00 15.33
N ALA A 479 14.40 -3.74 15.47
CA ALA A 479 15.20 -3.03 14.47
C ALA A 479 16.60 -3.63 14.28
N ASP A 480 17.34 -3.95 15.36
CA ASP A 480 18.66 -4.58 15.24
C ASP A 480 18.56 -6.04 14.74
N GLN A 481 17.47 -6.77 15.07
CA GLN A 481 17.18 -8.07 14.45
C GLN A 481 16.92 -7.96 12.94
N ALA A 482 16.16 -6.95 12.49
CA ALA A 482 15.91 -6.71 11.08
C ALA A 482 17.20 -6.36 10.32
N LYS A 483 18.04 -5.49 10.90
CA LYS A 483 19.36 -5.12 10.40
C LYS A 483 20.33 -6.31 10.33
N SER A 484 20.30 -7.22 11.31
CA SER A 484 21.06 -8.47 11.27
C SER A 484 20.66 -9.35 10.08
N LYS A 485 19.35 -9.52 9.84
CA LYS A 485 18.80 -10.26 8.68
C LYS A 485 19.17 -9.60 7.34
N ALA A 486 19.12 -8.28 7.26
CA ALA A 486 19.53 -7.52 6.08
C ALA A 486 21.04 -7.68 5.78
N ASN A 487 21.88 -7.70 6.82
CA ASN A 487 23.31 -7.95 6.69
C ASN A 487 23.61 -9.38 6.20
N SER A 488 22.92 -10.41 6.71
CA SER A 488 23.09 -11.78 6.20
C SER A 488 22.67 -11.93 4.74
N ALA A 489 21.54 -11.35 4.35
CA ALA A 489 21.08 -11.35 2.96
C ALA A 489 22.06 -10.62 2.02
N SER A 490 22.63 -9.50 2.49
CA SER A 490 23.66 -8.76 1.74
C SER A 490 24.94 -9.58 1.54
N GLN A 491 25.38 -10.34 2.56
CA GLN A 491 26.52 -11.25 2.43
C GLN A 491 26.24 -12.44 1.51
N GLU A 492 24.99 -12.95 1.47
CA GLU A 492 24.60 -14.00 0.54
C GLU A 492 24.57 -13.52 -0.91
N LEU A 493 24.09 -12.29 -1.16
CA LEU A 493 24.16 -11.63 -2.46
C LEU A 493 25.62 -11.47 -2.92
N ILE A 494 26.52 -10.99 -2.05
CA ILE A 494 27.95 -10.86 -2.37
C ILE A 494 28.53 -12.22 -2.78
N ARG A 495 28.34 -13.27 -1.96
CA ARG A 495 28.81 -14.62 -2.28
C ARG A 495 28.26 -15.14 -3.62
N ALA A 496 26.97 -14.91 -3.90
CA ALA A 496 26.36 -15.30 -5.17
C ALA A 496 26.97 -14.54 -6.38
N THR A 497 27.34 -13.27 -6.22
CA THR A 497 28.03 -12.52 -7.29
C THR A 497 29.48 -12.97 -7.50
N GLU A 498 30.18 -13.37 -6.43
CA GLU A 498 31.52 -13.96 -6.51
C GLU A 498 31.49 -15.34 -7.22
N GLU A 499 30.53 -16.19 -6.88
CA GLU A 499 30.31 -17.49 -7.55
C GLU A 499 29.91 -17.32 -9.02
N LEU A 500 29.13 -16.27 -9.36
CA LEU A 500 28.76 -15.94 -10.74
C LEU A 500 29.97 -15.52 -11.59
N GLU A 501 30.84 -14.64 -11.09
CA GLU A 501 32.05 -14.22 -11.82
C GLU A 501 33.08 -15.38 -11.91
N LEU A 502 33.15 -16.25 -10.90
CA LEU A 502 33.93 -17.50 -10.98
C LEU A 502 33.38 -18.44 -12.07
N ALA A 503 32.06 -18.63 -12.14
CA ALA A 503 31.43 -19.44 -13.18
C ALA A 503 31.68 -18.85 -14.58
N LYS A 504 31.50 -17.54 -14.73
CA LYS A 504 31.72 -16.77 -15.98
C LYS A 504 33.17 -16.85 -16.46
N THR A 505 34.16 -16.65 -15.59
CA THR A 505 35.58 -16.81 -15.96
C THR A 505 35.92 -18.26 -16.33
N SER A 506 35.32 -19.26 -15.65
CA SER A 506 35.47 -20.67 -16.03
C SER A 506 34.85 -20.99 -17.40
N ALA A 507 33.71 -20.36 -17.74
CA ALA A 507 33.05 -20.51 -19.03
C ALA A 507 33.87 -19.89 -20.17
N SER A 508 34.38 -18.66 -20.01
CA SER A 508 35.29 -18.05 -21.00
C SER A 508 36.57 -18.87 -21.20
N ALA A 509 37.11 -19.48 -20.13
CA ALA A 509 38.25 -20.39 -20.23
C ALA A 509 37.90 -21.74 -20.89
N MET A 510 36.63 -22.14 -20.94
CA MET A 510 36.16 -23.30 -21.71
C MET A 510 35.94 -22.93 -23.18
N GLU A 511 35.38 -21.76 -23.45
CA GLU A 511 35.19 -21.24 -24.81
C GLU A 511 36.52 -21.09 -25.56
N LEU A 512 37.54 -20.50 -24.92
CA LEU A 512 38.89 -20.37 -25.51
C LEU A 512 39.52 -21.73 -25.85
N ARG A 513 39.27 -22.77 -25.04
CA ARG A 513 39.72 -24.15 -25.35
C ARG A 513 38.96 -24.72 -26.54
N LEU A 514 37.65 -24.49 -26.63
CA LEU A 514 36.84 -24.92 -27.78
C LEU A 514 37.30 -24.23 -29.07
N GLN A 515 37.58 -22.92 -29.03
CA GLN A 515 38.12 -22.17 -30.16
C GLN A 515 39.52 -22.66 -30.58
N ALA A 516 40.37 -23.10 -29.63
CA ALA A 516 41.66 -23.71 -29.93
C ALA A 516 41.49 -25.07 -30.65
N VAL A 517 40.66 -25.96 -30.10
CA VAL A 517 40.36 -27.27 -30.70
C VAL A 517 39.75 -27.14 -32.10
N LEU A 518 38.89 -26.14 -32.35
CA LEU A 518 38.37 -25.87 -33.70
C LEU A 518 39.49 -25.50 -34.70
N LYS A 519 40.49 -24.72 -34.28
CA LYS A 519 41.65 -24.37 -35.13
C LYS A 519 42.60 -25.54 -35.33
N GLU A 520 42.76 -26.41 -34.33
CA GLU A 520 43.50 -27.67 -34.46
C GLU A 520 42.83 -28.62 -35.47
N ILE A 521 41.48 -28.71 -35.45
CA ILE A 521 40.70 -29.48 -36.44
C ILE A 521 40.83 -28.87 -37.85
N GLU A 522 40.85 -27.54 -37.98
CA GLU A 522 41.06 -26.88 -39.27
C GLU A 522 42.48 -27.12 -39.81
N ALA A 523 43.50 -26.99 -38.96
CA ALA A 523 44.89 -27.30 -39.31
C ALA A 523 45.09 -28.78 -39.68
N ALA A 524 44.42 -29.70 -38.96
CA ALA A 524 44.43 -31.13 -39.27
C ALA A 524 43.82 -31.41 -40.65
N LYS A 525 42.69 -30.79 -41.00
CA LYS A 525 42.06 -30.90 -42.34
C LYS A 525 42.91 -30.28 -43.44
N ALA A 526 43.62 -29.18 -43.16
CA ALA A 526 44.58 -28.61 -44.10
C ALA A 526 45.76 -29.56 -44.35
N SER A 527 46.28 -30.20 -43.30
CA SER A 527 47.34 -31.21 -43.37
C SER A 527 46.89 -32.50 -44.08
N GLU A 528 45.66 -32.96 -43.82
CA GLU A 528 45.01 -34.06 -44.53
C GLU A 528 44.95 -33.77 -46.03
N LYS A 529 44.45 -32.59 -46.43
CA LYS A 529 44.41 -32.18 -47.84
C LYS A 529 45.81 -32.12 -48.45
N LEU A 530 46.79 -31.50 -47.78
CA LEU A 530 48.17 -31.43 -48.27
C LEU A 530 48.79 -32.83 -48.44
N SER A 531 48.48 -33.76 -47.54
CA SER A 531 48.91 -35.16 -47.62
C SER A 531 48.25 -35.87 -48.82
N LEU A 532 46.95 -35.69 -49.03
CA LEU A 532 46.22 -36.26 -50.17
C LEU A 532 46.71 -35.68 -51.52
N ASP A 533 46.99 -34.38 -51.59
CA ASP A 533 47.49 -33.73 -52.80
C ASP A 533 48.97 -34.09 -53.04
N ALA A 534 49.78 -34.31 -52.00
CA ALA A 534 51.13 -34.86 -52.11
C ALA A 534 51.12 -36.34 -52.58
N ILE A 535 50.20 -37.17 -52.09
CA ILE A 535 50.05 -38.57 -52.55
C ILE A 535 49.69 -38.61 -54.04
N LYS A 536 48.77 -37.75 -54.50
CA LYS A 536 48.45 -37.62 -55.94
C LYS A 536 49.68 -37.15 -56.73
N ALA A 537 50.39 -36.12 -56.25
CA ALA A 537 51.59 -35.63 -56.94
C ALA A 537 52.68 -36.71 -57.04
N VAL A 538 52.84 -37.56 -56.02
CA VAL A 538 53.71 -38.74 -56.09
C VAL A 538 53.21 -39.72 -57.15
N GLN A 539 51.94 -40.14 -57.11
CA GLN A 539 51.34 -41.07 -58.09
C GLN A 539 51.39 -40.55 -59.54
N GLU A 540 51.24 -39.23 -59.74
CA GLU A 540 51.37 -38.57 -61.05
C GLU A 540 52.85 -38.42 -61.47
N SER A 541 53.78 -38.36 -60.52
CA SER A 541 55.23 -38.37 -60.76
C SER A 541 55.86 -39.76 -60.90
N GLU A 542 55.13 -40.84 -60.61
CA GLU A 542 55.57 -42.23 -60.81
C GLU A 542 55.59 -42.66 -62.30
N GLN A 543 56.04 -41.75 -63.17
CA GLN A 543 56.58 -42.06 -64.49
C GLN A 543 58.10 -41.85 -64.50
N VAL A 544 58.81 -42.90 -64.05
CA VAL A 544 60.27 -43.12 -64.17
C VAL A 544 61.17 -42.30 -63.25
N SER A 545 61.58 -42.91 -62.12
CA SER A 545 62.98 -43.34 -61.94
C SER A 545 63.11 -44.35 -60.80
N TYR A 546 63.99 -45.35 -60.96
CA TYR A 546 64.51 -46.14 -59.83
C TYR A 546 65.76 -45.43 -59.25
N GLU A 547 66.35 -46.04 -58.20
CA GLU A 547 67.66 -45.74 -57.60
C GLU A 547 67.72 -44.71 -56.43
N ASP A 548 67.12 -45.07 -55.29
CA ASP A 548 67.86 -45.13 -54.01
C ASP A 548 67.33 -46.28 -53.14
N VAL A 549 68.08 -47.36 -53.00
CA VAL A 549 67.68 -48.56 -52.25
C VAL A 549 68.45 -48.62 -50.94
N MET A 550 67.93 -47.94 -49.92
CA MET A 550 68.44 -48.01 -48.56
C MET A 550 68.22 -49.42 -47.99
N THR A 551 69.27 -50.25 -47.99
CA THR A 551 69.20 -51.66 -47.57
C THR A 551 69.06 -51.81 -46.06
N ILE A 552 67.82 -51.78 -45.57
CA ILE A 552 67.43 -52.22 -44.23
C ILE A 552 67.72 -53.73 -44.11
N HIS A 553 68.25 -54.21 -42.98
CA HIS A 553 68.45 -55.65 -42.79
C HIS A 553 67.11 -56.39 -42.69
N LEU A 554 67.03 -57.63 -43.20
CA LEU A 554 65.76 -58.37 -43.33
C LEU A 554 65.00 -58.51 -42.00
N GLU A 555 65.71 -58.70 -40.89
CA GLU A 555 65.12 -58.79 -39.54
C GLU A 555 64.55 -57.43 -39.08
N GLU A 556 65.26 -56.32 -39.37
CA GLU A 556 64.81 -54.96 -39.07
C GLU A 556 63.59 -54.59 -39.92
N TYR A 557 63.56 -55.00 -41.19
CA TYR A 557 62.39 -54.86 -42.06
C TYR A 557 61.17 -55.59 -41.50
N TYR A 558 61.30 -56.85 -41.07
CA TYR A 558 60.19 -57.58 -40.45
C TYR A 558 59.77 -56.97 -39.10
N ALA A 559 60.71 -56.52 -38.27
CA ALA A 559 60.42 -55.86 -37.00
C ALA A 559 59.69 -54.50 -37.20
N LEU A 560 60.12 -53.71 -38.19
CA LEU A 560 59.51 -52.43 -38.53
C LEU A 560 58.13 -52.61 -39.17
N SER A 561 58.00 -53.53 -40.14
CA SER A 561 56.72 -53.89 -40.78
C SER A 561 55.72 -54.41 -39.74
N LYS A 562 56.13 -55.29 -38.83
CA LYS A 562 55.28 -55.76 -37.73
C LYS A 562 54.81 -54.59 -36.86
N ARG A 563 55.72 -53.69 -36.46
CA ARG A 563 55.37 -52.52 -35.62
C ARG A 563 54.44 -51.54 -36.34
N ALA A 564 54.63 -51.32 -37.65
CA ALA A 564 53.72 -50.53 -38.47
C ALA A 564 52.32 -51.16 -38.51
N ASN A 565 52.23 -52.46 -38.81
CA ASN A 565 50.97 -53.21 -38.85
C ASN A 565 50.30 -53.35 -37.47
N GLU A 566 51.03 -53.15 -36.37
CA GLU A 566 50.50 -53.08 -35.00
C GLU A 566 49.95 -51.67 -34.68
N ALA A 567 50.68 -50.62 -35.04
CA ALA A 567 50.22 -49.24 -34.92
C ALA A 567 49.00 -48.94 -35.80
N GLU A 568 48.97 -49.46 -37.03
CA GLU A 568 47.84 -49.33 -37.96
C GLU A 568 46.58 -50.01 -37.41
N ARG A 569 46.69 -51.24 -36.87
CA ARG A 569 45.56 -51.92 -36.22
C ARG A 569 45.03 -51.14 -35.03
N PHE A 570 45.91 -50.62 -34.17
CA PHE A 570 45.52 -49.79 -33.04
C PHE A 570 44.83 -48.48 -33.49
N ALA A 571 45.33 -47.82 -34.54
CA ALA A 571 44.70 -46.64 -35.11
C ALA A 571 43.31 -46.98 -35.71
N ASN A 572 43.18 -48.10 -36.42
CA ASN A 572 41.91 -48.57 -36.97
C ASN A 572 40.90 -48.91 -35.87
N GLU A 573 41.33 -49.55 -34.77
CA GLU A 573 40.49 -49.81 -33.59
C GLU A 573 40.00 -48.50 -32.94
N MET A 574 40.87 -47.49 -32.80
CA MET A 574 40.49 -46.15 -32.33
C MET A 574 39.50 -45.45 -33.27
N VAL A 575 39.70 -45.54 -34.59
CA VAL A 575 38.80 -44.94 -35.59
C VAL A 575 37.43 -45.62 -35.56
N ILE A 576 37.36 -46.95 -35.45
CA ILE A 576 36.10 -47.69 -35.31
C ILE A 576 35.34 -47.24 -34.05
N ALA A 577 36.03 -47.19 -32.90
CA ALA A 577 35.42 -46.75 -31.64
C ALA A 577 34.91 -45.29 -31.72
N ALA A 578 35.67 -44.39 -32.33
CA ALA A 578 35.25 -43.00 -32.55
C ALA A 578 34.05 -42.90 -33.50
N VAL A 579 34.04 -43.69 -34.58
CA VAL A 579 32.92 -43.75 -35.54
C VAL A 579 31.64 -44.28 -34.89
N ASP A 580 31.72 -45.28 -34.01
CA ASP A 580 30.56 -45.80 -33.30
C ASP A 580 30.01 -44.80 -32.25
N LEU A 581 30.88 -44.10 -31.53
CA LEU A 581 30.47 -42.97 -30.68
C LEU A 581 29.78 -41.85 -31.48
N ILE A 582 30.24 -41.56 -32.70
CA ILE A 582 29.60 -40.59 -33.61
C ILE A 582 28.22 -41.09 -34.10
N LYS A 583 28.05 -42.40 -34.36
CA LYS A 583 26.74 -42.98 -34.71
C LYS A 583 25.74 -42.83 -33.57
N ASP A 584 26.13 -43.15 -32.34
CA ASP A 584 25.25 -43.03 -31.18
C ASP A 584 24.93 -41.55 -30.85
N ALA A 585 25.89 -40.64 -31.00
CA ALA A 585 25.65 -39.20 -30.86
C ALA A 585 24.65 -38.67 -31.92
N LYS A 586 24.84 -39.00 -33.21
CA LYS A 586 23.89 -38.63 -34.27
C LYS A 586 22.49 -39.23 -34.08
N LYS A 587 22.42 -40.41 -33.46
CA LYS A 587 21.15 -41.05 -33.12
C LYS A 587 20.42 -40.30 -32.00
N THR A 588 21.12 -39.87 -30.95
CA THR A 588 20.49 -39.04 -29.89
C THR A 588 20.14 -37.65 -30.40
N GLU A 589 20.93 -37.08 -31.31
CA GLU A 589 20.62 -35.84 -32.03
C GLU A 589 19.30 -35.96 -32.81
N SER A 590 19.13 -36.98 -33.66
CA SER A 590 17.87 -37.23 -34.41
C SER A 590 16.68 -37.38 -33.46
N MET A 591 16.79 -38.22 -32.43
CA MET A 591 15.74 -38.43 -31.43
C MET A 591 15.38 -37.16 -30.63
N SER A 592 16.28 -36.18 -30.52
CA SER A 592 16.01 -34.90 -29.87
C SER A 592 15.36 -33.89 -30.83
N ARG A 593 15.82 -33.86 -32.09
CA ARG A 593 15.25 -33.05 -33.18
C ARG A 593 13.81 -33.46 -33.49
N GLU A 594 13.53 -34.76 -33.55
CA GLU A 594 12.18 -35.31 -33.80
C GLU A 594 11.19 -34.89 -32.70
N LYS A 595 11.61 -34.92 -31.43
CA LYS A 595 10.81 -34.44 -30.30
C LYS A 595 10.52 -32.94 -30.37
N LEU A 596 11.52 -32.15 -30.79
CA LEU A 596 11.36 -30.72 -30.98
C LEU A 596 10.39 -30.40 -32.14
N GLU A 597 10.46 -31.16 -33.23
CA GLU A 597 9.52 -31.00 -34.35
C GLU A 597 8.09 -31.42 -33.97
N ALA A 598 7.93 -32.44 -33.12
CA ALA A 598 6.64 -32.84 -32.57
C ALA A 598 6.03 -31.75 -31.67
N SER A 599 6.80 -31.17 -30.74
CA SER A 599 6.27 -30.11 -29.87
C SER A 599 5.93 -28.83 -30.64
N TYR A 600 6.66 -28.49 -31.72
CA TYR A 600 6.26 -27.39 -32.60
C TYR A 600 4.93 -27.64 -33.34
N LYS A 601 4.61 -28.89 -33.69
CA LYS A 601 3.31 -29.26 -34.29
C LYS A 601 2.20 -29.16 -33.24
N GLU A 602 2.39 -29.72 -32.05
CA GLU A 602 1.44 -29.61 -30.93
C GLU A 602 1.15 -28.15 -30.55
N ILE A 603 2.17 -27.29 -30.48
CA ILE A 603 2.02 -25.85 -30.22
C ILE A 603 1.22 -25.15 -31.33
N LYS A 604 1.37 -25.55 -32.60
CA LYS A 604 0.57 -25.01 -33.71
C LYS A 604 -0.88 -25.45 -33.59
N GLU A 605 -1.12 -26.74 -33.34
CA GLU A 605 -2.46 -27.33 -33.20
C GLU A 605 -3.21 -26.74 -31.99
N ARG A 606 -2.53 -26.56 -30.85
CA ARG A 606 -3.10 -25.91 -29.66
C ARG A 606 -3.48 -24.44 -29.93
N LYS A 607 -2.66 -23.71 -30.70
CA LYS A 607 -2.96 -22.33 -31.13
C LYS A 607 -4.10 -22.24 -32.14
N GLU A 608 -4.29 -23.28 -32.96
CA GLU A 608 -5.43 -23.39 -33.87
C GLU A 608 -6.73 -23.68 -33.08
N ALA A 609 -6.71 -24.70 -32.20
CA ALA A 609 -7.84 -25.02 -31.33
C ALA A 609 -8.24 -23.87 -30.38
N LEU A 610 -7.28 -23.09 -29.88
CA LEU A 610 -7.55 -21.92 -29.04
C LEU A 610 -8.34 -20.84 -29.80
N ARG A 611 -7.98 -20.54 -31.05
CA ARG A 611 -8.71 -19.54 -31.87
C ARG A 611 -10.14 -19.98 -32.16
N ASP A 612 -10.34 -21.26 -32.48
CA ASP A 612 -11.67 -21.83 -32.70
C ASP A 612 -12.52 -21.79 -31.42
N ALA A 613 -11.90 -22.02 -30.25
CA ALA A 613 -12.55 -21.91 -28.96
C ALA A 613 -12.95 -20.47 -28.61
N THR A 614 -12.07 -19.47 -28.83
CA THR A 614 -12.39 -18.06 -28.60
C THR A 614 -13.48 -17.56 -29.54
N GLU A 615 -13.41 -17.88 -30.84
CA GLU A 615 -14.44 -17.49 -31.81
C GLU A 615 -15.81 -18.12 -31.47
N LYS A 616 -15.82 -19.37 -30.97
CA LYS A 616 -17.03 -20.03 -30.47
C LYS A 616 -17.57 -19.39 -29.18
N ALA A 617 -16.71 -18.94 -28.28
CA ALA A 617 -17.10 -18.22 -27.07
C ALA A 617 -17.72 -16.84 -27.40
N GLU A 618 -17.11 -16.09 -28.31
CA GLU A 618 -17.66 -14.81 -28.82
C GLU A 618 -19.03 -15.00 -29.48
N LYS A 619 -19.18 -16.03 -30.33
CA LYS A 619 -20.47 -16.41 -30.94
C LYS A 619 -21.53 -16.74 -29.88
N ALA A 620 -21.16 -17.43 -28.80
CA ALA A 620 -22.06 -17.74 -27.68
C ALA A 620 -22.45 -16.49 -26.86
N ILE A 621 -21.50 -15.59 -26.59
CA ILE A 621 -21.76 -14.31 -25.90
C ILE A 621 -22.71 -13.44 -26.73
N LYS A 622 -22.48 -13.34 -28.04
CA LYS A 622 -23.34 -12.62 -28.98
C LYS A 622 -24.75 -13.24 -29.05
N GLY A 623 -24.85 -14.56 -29.09
CA GLY A 623 -26.13 -15.28 -29.02
C GLY A 623 -26.90 -15.01 -27.71
N LYS A 624 -26.20 -15.02 -26.57
CA LYS A 624 -26.78 -14.64 -25.27
C LYS A 624 -27.29 -13.20 -25.29
N LEU A 625 -26.51 -12.26 -25.81
CA LEU A 625 -26.86 -10.83 -25.84
C LEU A 625 -28.13 -10.59 -26.67
N ASN A 626 -28.23 -11.20 -27.86
CA ASN A 626 -29.42 -11.12 -28.71
C ASN A 626 -30.67 -11.67 -27.99
N MET A 627 -30.57 -12.88 -27.42
CA MET A 627 -31.67 -13.50 -26.67
C MET A 627 -32.06 -12.68 -25.42
N GLU A 628 -31.11 -12.04 -24.75
CA GLU A 628 -31.42 -11.14 -23.63
C GLU A 628 -32.14 -9.87 -24.09
N GLN A 629 -31.78 -9.32 -25.26
CA GLN A 629 -32.48 -8.19 -25.87
C GLN A 629 -33.92 -8.57 -26.25
N GLU A 630 -34.13 -9.68 -26.96
CA GLU A 630 -35.46 -10.21 -27.29
C GLU A 630 -36.31 -10.41 -26.02
N LEU A 631 -35.72 -10.95 -24.94
CA LEU A 631 -36.39 -11.10 -23.66
C LEU A 631 -36.68 -9.77 -22.95
N ARG A 632 -35.88 -8.71 -23.16
CA ARG A 632 -36.15 -7.35 -22.62
C ARG A 632 -37.32 -6.72 -23.38
N GLU A 633 -37.31 -6.80 -24.70
CA GLU A 633 -38.38 -6.30 -25.58
C GLU A 633 -39.71 -7.01 -25.28
N TRP A 634 -39.71 -8.35 -25.20
CA TRP A 634 -40.87 -9.14 -24.80
C TRP A 634 -41.40 -8.77 -23.41
N ARG A 635 -40.52 -8.50 -22.43
CA ARG A 635 -40.93 -8.02 -21.10
C ARG A 635 -41.62 -6.65 -21.18
N THR A 636 -41.12 -5.72 -21.99
CA THR A 636 -41.76 -4.41 -22.17
C THR A 636 -43.09 -4.51 -22.90
N GLU A 637 -43.17 -5.34 -23.95
CA GLU A 637 -44.40 -5.56 -24.72
C GLU A 637 -45.48 -6.28 -23.88
N ASN A 638 -45.10 -7.26 -23.06
CA ASN A 638 -46.02 -7.95 -22.16
C ASN A 638 -46.52 -7.04 -21.03
N GLU A 639 -45.70 -6.15 -20.48
CA GLU A 639 -46.15 -5.14 -19.51
C GLU A 639 -47.05 -4.07 -20.15
N GLN A 640 -46.83 -3.71 -21.41
CA GLN A 640 -47.77 -2.88 -22.19
C GLN A 640 -49.10 -3.61 -22.40
N ARG A 641 -49.10 -4.90 -22.79
CA ARG A 641 -50.32 -5.73 -22.87
C ARG A 641 -51.02 -5.82 -21.52
N ARG A 642 -50.28 -6.00 -20.41
CA ARG A 642 -50.84 -6.03 -19.06
C ARG A 642 -51.56 -4.72 -18.73
N LYS A 643 -50.93 -3.57 -18.99
CA LYS A 643 -51.53 -2.23 -18.80
C LYS A 643 -52.74 -1.97 -19.70
N ALA A 644 -52.70 -2.40 -20.96
CA ALA A 644 -53.86 -2.32 -21.86
C ALA A 644 -55.03 -3.18 -21.36
N ASN A 645 -54.75 -4.42 -20.95
CA ASN A 645 -55.74 -5.32 -20.39
C ASN A 645 -56.30 -4.78 -19.06
N GLU A 646 -55.47 -4.21 -18.19
CA GLU A 646 -55.83 -3.58 -16.92
C GLU A 646 -56.75 -2.36 -17.14
N ALA A 647 -56.45 -1.53 -18.14
CA ALA A 647 -57.32 -0.44 -18.59
C ALA A 647 -58.68 -0.95 -19.11
N THR A 648 -58.73 -2.08 -19.83
CA THR A 648 -60.02 -2.69 -20.22
C THR A 648 -60.76 -3.35 -19.06
N ALA A 649 -60.05 -3.97 -18.11
CA ALA A 649 -60.62 -4.68 -16.96
C ALA A 649 -61.30 -3.70 -15.97
N SER A 650 -60.84 -2.45 -15.92
CA SER A 650 -61.52 -1.36 -15.19
C SER A 650 -62.98 -1.14 -15.63
N SER A 651 -63.40 -1.66 -16.79
CA SER A 651 -64.79 -1.59 -17.27
C SER A 651 -65.72 -2.73 -16.81
N LYS A 652 -65.20 -3.82 -16.22
CA LYS A 652 -65.99 -4.99 -15.77
C LYS A 652 -65.26 -5.81 -14.70
N GLY A 653 -65.63 -5.61 -13.44
CA GLY A 653 -65.08 -6.39 -12.33
C GLY A 653 -65.90 -7.65 -12.01
N GLN A 654 -65.26 -8.82 -12.03
CA GLN A 654 -65.60 -9.92 -11.11
C GLN A 654 -64.48 -10.98 -11.00
N SER A 655 -64.15 -11.34 -9.76
CA SER A 655 -63.68 -12.63 -9.22
C SER A 655 -62.93 -13.64 -10.12
N MET A 656 -61.78 -14.13 -9.65
CA MET A 656 -61.72 -15.43 -8.93
C MET A 656 -60.35 -15.69 -8.30
N SER A 657 -60.33 -16.49 -7.22
CA SER A 657 -59.11 -16.97 -6.56
C SER A 657 -58.69 -18.33 -7.09
N VAL A 658 -57.39 -18.52 -7.36
CA VAL A 658 -56.81 -19.81 -7.79
C VAL A 658 -55.64 -20.19 -6.87
N ARG A 659 -55.83 -21.28 -6.13
CA ARG A 659 -54.83 -21.87 -5.22
C ARG A 659 -54.00 -22.90 -6.00
N HIS A 660 -52.77 -22.55 -6.38
CA HIS A 660 -51.85 -23.51 -6.99
C HIS A 660 -51.26 -24.46 -5.95
N TYR A 661 -51.28 -25.76 -6.27
CA TYR A 661 -50.69 -26.84 -5.49
C TYR A 661 -49.46 -27.35 -6.25
N TRP A 662 -48.27 -27.19 -5.68
CA TRP A 662 -47.06 -27.84 -6.20
C TRP A 662 -46.93 -29.21 -5.56
N LYS A 663 -46.61 -30.24 -6.34
CA LYS A 663 -46.35 -31.59 -5.83
C LYS A 663 -45.05 -32.12 -6.45
N SER A 664 -44.09 -32.42 -5.58
CA SER A 664 -42.85 -33.10 -5.99
C SER A 664 -43.15 -34.52 -6.49
N PHE A 665 -42.30 -35.01 -7.39
CA PHE A 665 -42.32 -36.39 -7.85
C PHE A 665 -40.90 -36.94 -7.80
N ASP A 666 -40.69 -37.89 -6.90
CA ASP A 666 -39.45 -38.66 -6.76
C ASP A 666 -39.82 -39.98 -6.09
N ASP A 667 -39.83 -41.09 -6.84
CA ASP A 667 -39.61 -42.45 -6.33
C ASP A 667 -39.32 -43.44 -7.48
N SER A 668 -38.31 -44.25 -7.23
CA SER A 668 -37.91 -45.50 -7.87
C SER A 668 -39.01 -46.52 -8.14
N ARG A 669 -38.86 -47.29 -9.24
CA ARG A 669 -38.65 -48.76 -9.17
C ARG A 669 -38.41 -49.45 -10.52
N ASP A 670 -37.66 -50.55 -10.45
CA ASP A 670 -37.44 -51.55 -11.48
C ASP A 670 -38.66 -52.47 -11.70
N ILE A 671 -38.71 -53.16 -12.85
CA ILE A 671 -39.17 -54.56 -12.98
C ILE A 671 -38.83 -55.10 -14.39
N ASN A 672 -38.56 -56.41 -14.47
CA ASN A 672 -38.21 -57.13 -15.71
C ASN A 672 -39.45 -57.51 -16.54
N GLY A 673 -39.32 -57.69 -17.87
CA GLY A 673 -40.22 -58.59 -18.62
C GLY A 673 -40.49 -58.29 -20.10
N SER A 674 -40.07 -59.21 -20.97
CA SER A 674 -40.64 -59.58 -22.28
C SER A 674 -42.18 -59.66 -22.34
N ASP A 675 -42.89 -59.49 -23.47
CA ASP A 675 -42.52 -59.12 -24.86
C ASP A 675 -43.74 -58.44 -25.59
N PRO A 676 -44.16 -58.64 -26.87
CA PRO A 676 -44.33 -57.49 -27.77
C PRO A 676 -45.75 -57.21 -28.31
N ALA A 677 -45.82 -56.14 -29.13
CA ALA A 677 -46.78 -55.86 -30.21
C ALA A 677 -48.18 -55.26 -29.88
N SER A 678 -48.27 -53.92 -29.96
CA SER A 678 -49.39 -53.12 -30.54
C SER A 678 -48.99 -51.63 -30.57
N ILE A 679 -48.27 -51.13 -31.58
CA ILE A 679 -48.73 -50.68 -32.91
C ILE A 679 -49.61 -49.40 -32.88
N ALA A 680 -49.05 -48.32 -33.47
CA ALA A 680 -49.67 -47.07 -33.97
C ALA A 680 -50.43 -46.17 -32.96
N LEU A 681 -50.00 -44.91 -32.75
CA LEU A 681 -50.25 -43.83 -33.72
C LEU A 681 -49.37 -42.58 -33.49
N ARG A 682 -48.85 -42.02 -34.60
CA ARG A 682 -48.29 -40.66 -34.83
C ARG A 682 -47.05 -40.26 -33.99
N VAL A 683 -45.87 -39.96 -34.53
CA VAL A 683 -45.47 -39.13 -35.71
C VAL A 683 -45.64 -37.61 -35.48
N ASN A 684 -44.63 -36.98 -34.86
CA ASN A 684 -43.81 -35.92 -35.47
C ASN A 684 -42.83 -35.23 -34.49
N SER A 685 -41.52 -35.37 -34.73
CA SER A 685 -40.48 -34.34 -34.53
C SER A 685 -39.17 -34.79 -35.20
N THR A 686 -38.43 -33.86 -35.80
CA THR A 686 -37.30 -34.14 -36.71
C THR A 686 -35.93 -34.10 -36.03
N PRO A 687 -34.96 -34.94 -36.45
CA PRO A 687 -33.58 -34.92 -35.96
C PRO A 687 -32.69 -33.91 -36.71
N ASN A 688 -31.57 -33.50 -36.11
CA ASN A 688 -30.46 -32.82 -36.79
C ASN A 688 -29.13 -33.01 -35.98
N PRO A 689 -27.92 -32.72 -36.50
CA PRO A 689 -27.13 -33.77 -37.16
C PRO A 689 -25.64 -33.81 -36.72
N ASN A 690 -24.79 -34.33 -37.61
CA ASN A 690 -23.32 -34.21 -37.62
C ASN A 690 -22.50 -35.11 -36.67
N ARG A 691 -22.58 -36.42 -36.94
CA ARG A 691 -21.36 -37.26 -36.99
C ARG A 691 -21.17 -37.68 -38.45
N CYS A 692 -19.99 -37.44 -39.03
CA CYS A 692 -19.66 -37.87 -40.39
C CYS A 692 -18.28 -38.53 -40.41
N TYR A 693 -18.07 -39.46 -41.34
CA TYR A 693 -16.84 -40.25 -41.48
C TYR A 693 -16.03 -39.78 -42.69
N SER A 694 -14.72 -39.97 -42.62
CA SER A 694 -13.93 -40.30 -43.82
C SER A 694 -12.79 -41.25 -43.43
N VAL A 695 -12.88 -42.48 -43.91
CA VAL A 695 -11.75 -43.41 -44.05
C VAL A 695 -11.55 -43.62 -45.55
N SER A 696 -10.30 -43.67 -46.00
CA SER A 696 -9.95 -44.07 -47.36
C SER A 696 -8.75 -45.01 -47.31
N GLU A 697 -8.94 -46.24 -47.77
CA GLU A 697 -7.90 -47.27 -47.85
C GLU A 697 -6.94 -47.00 -49.00
N VAL A 698 -5.65 -47.31 -48.82
CA VAL A 698 -4.87 -48.11 -49.78
C VAL A 698 -3.81 -48.88 -48.97
N ASP A 699 -3.84 -50.21 -48.93
CA ASP A 699 -2.93 -51.07 -49.70
C ASP A 699 -3.04 -52.55 -49.27
N ALA A 700 -2.65 -53.48 -50.15
CA ALA A 700 -2.72 -54.92 -49.89
C ALA A 700 -1.54 -55.70 -50.48
N SER A 701 -0.74 -56.35 -49.62
CA SER A 701 0.14 -57.46 -50.00
C SER A 701 0.50 -58.34 -48.80
N VAL A 702 0.96 -59.56 -49.08
CA VAL A 702 1.22 -60.64 -48.10
C VAL A 702 2.70 -60.97 -48.07
N THR A 703 3.32 -61.10 -46.88
CA THR A 703 4.28 -62.19 -46.54
C THR A 703 4.74 -62.16 -45.07
N GLU A 704 4.44 -63.26 -44.38
CA GLU A 704 5.32 -64.08 -43.51
C GLU A 704 6.07 -63.57 -42.24
N GLU A 705 6.25 -64.57 -41.35
CA GLU A 705 7.15 -64.77 -40.20
C GLU A 705 7.19 -63.82 -38.96
N ARG A 706 6.86 -64.44 -37.81
CA ARG A 706 7.21 -64.06 -36.43
C ARG A 706 8.64 -64.56 -36.09
N PRO A 707 9.23 -64.34 -34.88
CA PRO A 707 8.91 -63.40 -33.79
C PRO A 707 10.13 -62.57 -33.29
N ARG A 708 9.93 -61.55 -32.43
CA ARG A 708 10.46 -61.52 -31.03
C ARG A 708 10.30 -60.18 -30.28
N ARG A 709 9.98 -60.30 -28.98
CA ARG A 709 10.30 -59.39 -27.85
C ARG A 709 9.76 -57.96 -27.89
N LYS A 710 8.61 -57.76 -27.22
CA LYS A 710 8.29 -56.49 -26.55
C LYS A 710 9.48 -56.08 -25.65
N LYS A 711 9.97 -54.84 -25.75
CA LYS A 711 10.81 -54.19 -24.72
C LYS A 711 9.94 -53.19 -23.98
N SER A 712 9.93 -53.25 -22.65
CA SER A 712 9.25 -52.25 -21.81
C SER A 712 10.01 -50.92 -21.82
N PHE A 713 9.27 -49.82 -21.87
CA PHE A 713 9.79 -48.47 -21.71
C PHE A 713 9.32 -47.90 -20.37
N PHE A 714 10.18 -47.95 -19.35
CA PHE A 714 10.06 -47.12 -18.15
C PHE A 714 11.47 -46.69 -17.71
N PRO A 715 11.80 -45.39 -17.69
CA PRO A 715 13.12 -44.91 -17.30
C PRO A 715 13.29 -44.94 -15.78
N ARG A 716 14.20 -45.77 -15.27
CA ARG A 716 14.56 -45.82 -13.86
C ARG A 716 15.55 -44.70 -13.50
N ILE A 717 15.03 -43.55 -13.08
CA ILE A 717 15.87 -42.44 -12.60
C ILE A 717 16.62 -42.87 -11.33
N ILE A 718 17.94 -42.70 -11.34
CA ILE A 718 18.81 -42.90 -10.16
C ILE A 718 19.27 -41.51 -9.71
N MET A 719 18.93 -41.11 -8.48
CA MET A 719 19.50 -39.90 -7.88
C MET A 719 20.92 -40.19 -7.37
N PHE A 720 21.89 -39.37 -7.79
CA PHE A 720 23.27 -39.39 -7.29
C PHE A 720 23.62 -38.07 -6.61
N LEU A 721 23.46 -37.98 -5.30
CA LEU A 721 24.06 -36.93 -4.46
C LEU A 721 24.54 -37.49 -3.13
N ALA A 722 25.82 -37.82 -3.04
CA ALA A 722 26.50 -38.21 -1.81
C ALA A 722 27.87 -37.50 -1.73
N ARG A 723 27.86 -36.23 -1.27
CA ARG A 723 29.04 -35.35 -1.24
C ARG A 723 29.97 -35.74 -0.08
N LYS A 724 30.90 -36.66 -0.33
CA LYS A 724 31.86 -37.15 0.67
C LYS A 724 32.88 -36.06 1.06
N ARG A 725 32.68 -35.42 2.22
CA ARG A 725 33.75 -34.69 2.92
C ARG A 725 34.80 -35.70 3.40
N ALA A 726 36.07 -35.32 3.33
CA ALA A 726 37.15 -35.96 4.05
C ALA A 726 37.76 -34.95 5.02
N GLN A 727 38.07 -35.38 6.25
CA GLN A 727 38.90 -34.63 7.19
C GLN A 727 40.23 -35.34 7.34
N SER A 728 41.29 -34.56 7.56
CA SER A 728 42.64 -35.01 7.86
C SER A 728 42.76 -35.54 9.29
N LEU A 729 43.51 -36.61 9.50
CA LEU A 729 44.28 -36.85 10.73
C LEU A 729 45.28 -38.00 10.56
N ASN A 730 46.49 -37.65 10.10
CA ASN A 730 47.82 -38.19 10.43
C ASN A 730 48.86 -37.62 9.45
#